data_AF-A0A2T7PF41-F1
#
_entry.id   AF-A0A2T7PF41-F1
#
_cell.length_a   1.000
_cell.length_b   1.000
_cell.length_c   1.000
_cell.angle_alpha   90.00
_cell.angle_beta   90.00
_cell.angle_gamma   90.00
#
_symmetry.space_group_name_H-M   'P 1'
#
loop_
_entity.id
_entity.type
_entity.pdbx_description
1 polymer ?
#
loop_
_entity_poly.entity_id
_entity_poly.type
_entity_poly.pdbx_seq_one_letter_code
_entity_poly.pdbx_strand_id
1 'polypeptide(L)'
;MQWSFDRLYRHDITQALLTVSVRPQDLFTEHTPFTLDYSITAVNGTQLPRSLMPPPTIIYEPASGGFRGMPSYSLAGIGVRKDINTLSEAETENLREALSSVMDDTRIISYQRLAGWHGYPGLCSMNGQQVACCQHGSASFPHWHRLYVRSLEIAMTLEGARIGIPYWDWTTTFTNLPSLLTADDSNNPFLKGHIKALNQSTSRSPRPQLFNDPERGEESFFYRQILLAFEQRDYCDFEVQFEVTHNAIHSWIGGTSPYGMSTLEYSAYDPIFFIHHSNVDRQFAIWQALQRYRGLEHNSANCNIQELKMPLEPFNRKQNLITIIRENSRAIDAFNYEQFGYQYDNLNFHGLTIPELEAVLEARRQEDRVFANFMLHGIRSSADVSFDICDAQNHCIFAGTFAILGGPLEMPWVFDRLFKYDVTSVFKQLHLRPDSEYRFKMRLTAVNGTELDPHMLHAPSVSFLPGRGEQRARAAREDPVTTVSNVVTRYDVDSLTLEQASSLRNAFTSFSLTSYEAIASFHAGSGLCPENASVTFACVPHGFANLPHFNRLLLVQMEMALREKGATTGIPYWDWTRTIRALPSLVAESGDNSFFGYHIRQANKDTVRDPQEDLYVASRGTRNILFDMTLLALEEVNFCDFLVQVDLLHVRLHALVGGKEPFSMATLEHAAFDPLFWLHTANVDRLWQAWQELQKLRRKSYHSGSCARVTEDTPMLPFSSETLNPNPVTHANARPVQLVEIDKFRYSYDHLDFNRRSVSELLEATQSLRVKDRLFAAFLLSGVHTSARLHVTLQTGSGEGAVEVGSIYLLGGLSERRWAHERAYKLDVTEAAARLELDPYSTFDFNVSLFDYKGQPLPYTLPYPLVLYRPASVDFDVLVYPMYVDKALPPKVTVRRGTKIRFHAADPSLQGRRIRTFGSYTLFIKCEALPGDADTLSLDVTYSLNPGEYYLALDGDLPGKCLEAGRTILVIDEE
;
A
#
# COMPACT_ATOMS: atom_id res chain seq x y z
N MET A 1 26.57 45.82 -41.00
CA MET A 1 26.50 44.37 -41.23
C MET A 1 25.37 43.84 -40.36
N GLN A 2 24.31 43.29 -40.95
CA GLN A 2 23.28 42.61 -40.17
C GLN A 2 23.84 41.28 -39.67
N TRP A 3 23.53 40.93 -38.43
CA TRP A 3 23.96 39.69 -37.79
C TRP A 3 22.78 39.09 -37.05
N SER A 4 22.79 37.77 -36.91
CA SER A 4 21.83 37.00 -36.12
C SER A 4 22.58 35.98 -35.29
N PHE A 5 22.02 35.57 -34.16
CA PHE A 5 22.58 34.46 -33.40
C PHE A 5 22.33 33.13 -34.14
N ASP A 6 23.34 32.27 -34.17
CA ASP A 6 23.22 30.92 -34.76
C ASP A 6 22.35 29.98 -33.91
N ARG A 7 22.06 30.36 -32.66
CA ARG A 7 21.32 29.57 -31.67
C ARG A 7 20.39 30.47 -30.85
N LEU A 8 19.43 29.84 -30.18
CA LEU A 8 18.53 30.53 -29.26
C LEU A 8 19.29 31.11 -28.06
N TYR A 9 18.96 32.35 -27.71
CA TYR A 9 19.32 32.92 -26.42
C TYR A 9 18.38 32.36 -25.35
N ARG A 10 18.93 31.69 -24.33
CA ARG A 10 18.17 31.11 -23.22
C ARG A 10 18.16 32.08 -22.04
N HIS A 11 16.99 32.29 -21.44
CA HIS A 11 16.84 32.98 -20.18
C HIS A 11 16.08 32.07 -19.21
N ASP A 12 16.62 31.89 -18.00
CA ASP A 12 16.00 31.04 -16.99
C ASP A 12 14.81 31.76 -16.36
N ILE A 13 13.60 31.25 -16.65
CA ILE A 13 12.34 31.77 -16.13
C ILE A 13 11.81 30.96 -14.95
N THR A 14 12.53 29.94 -14.47
CA THR A 14 12.05 28.98 -13.47
C THR A 14 11.58 29.68 -12.20
N GLN A 15 12.37 30.64 -11.70
CA GLN A 15 12.01 31.39 -10.49
C GLN A 15 10.77 32.28 -10.70
N ALA A 16 10.60 32.86 -11.89
CA ALA A 16 9.44 33.67 -12.20
C ALA A 16 8.16 32.81 -12.27
N LEU A 17 8.26 31.61 -12.85
CA LEU A 17 7.16 30.62 -12.90
C LEU A 17 6.74 30.18 -11.49
N LEU A 18 7.71 29.85 -10.63
CA LEU A 18 7.45 29.48 -9.24
C LEU A 18 6.79 30.62 -8.46
N THR A 19 7.17 31.88 -8.72
CA THR A 19 6.57 33.06 -8.07
C THR A 19 5.07 33.21 -8.40
N VAL A 20 4.63 32.75 -9.57
CA VAL A 20 3.21 32.71 -9.96
C VAL A 20 2.55 31.34 -9.73
N SER A 21 3.20 30.47 -8.95
CA SER A 21 2.70 29.12 -8.63
C SER A 21 2.43 28.22 -9.84
N VAL A 22 3.15 28.44 -10.95
CA VAL A 22 3.13 27.58 -12.13
C VAL A 22 4.39 26.72 -12.11
N ARG A 23 4.25 25.40 -12.11
CA ARG A 23 5.43 24.54 -12.21
C ARG A 23 5.84 24.41 -13.67
N PRO A 24 7.14 24.28 -13.98
CA PRO A 24 7.61 24.12 -15.36
C PRO A 24 6.93 22.98 -16.12
N GLN A 25 6.52 21.90 -15.43
CA GLN A 25 5.85 20.75 -16.04
C GLN A 25 4.40 21.05 -16.44
N ASP A 26 3.74 21.99 -15.76
CA ASP A 26 2.34 22.34 -16.02
C ASP A 26 2.21 23.10 -17.37
N LEU A 27 3.29 23.74 -17.85
CA LEU A 27 3.35 24.48 -19.11
C LEU A 27 3.26 23.61 -20.38
N PHE A 28 3.52 22.31 -20.26
CA PHE A 28 3.56 21.38 -21.39
C PHE A 28 2.39 20.40 -21.43
N THR A 29 1.37 20.61 -20.59
CA THR A 29 0.11 19.86 -20.67
C THR A 29 -0.84 20.54 -21.65
N GLU A 30 -1.46 19.78 -22.56
CA GLU A 30 -2.13 20.27 -23.80
C GLU A 30 -3.32 21.24 -23.62
N HIS A 31 -3.66 21.67 -22.40
CA HIS A 31 -4.90 22.41 -22.12
C HIS A 31 -4.73 23.76 -21.42
N THR A 32 -3.50 24.25 -21.24
CA THR A 32 -3.26 25.62 -20.74
C THR A 32 -2.54 26.45 -21.80
N PRO A 33 -3.25 27.33 -22.54
CA PRO A 33 -2.58 28.26 -23.43
C PRO A 33 -1.87 29.32 -22.58
N PHE A 34 -0.56 29.14 -22.35
CA PHE A 34 0.26 30.22 -21.83
C PHE A 34 0.57 31.21 -22.95
N THR A 35 0.51 32.51 -22.66
CA THR A 35 0.88 33.56 -23.59
C THR A 35 2.00 34.39 -22.98
N LEU A 36 3.14 34.47 -23.68
CA LEU A 36 4.26 35.33 -23.28
C LEU A 36 4.05 36.70 -23.92
N ASP A 37 3.67 37.68 -23.11
CA ASP A 37 3.57 39.06 -23.55
C ASP A 37 4.95 39.72 -23.48
N TYR A 38 5.42 40.29 -24.59
CA TYR A 38 6.71 40.98 -24.67
C TYR A 38 6.60 42.30 -25.43
N SER A 39 7.50 43.23 -25.12
CA SER A 39 7.61 44.52 -25.81
C SER A 39 9.05 44.75 -26.22
N ILE A 40 9.24 45.43 -27.35
CA ILE A 40 10.56 45.78 -27.86
C ILE A 40 10.66 47.30 -27.83
N THR A 41 11.49 47.83 -26.94
CA THR A 41 11.66 49.27 -26.77
C THR A 41 13.06 49.68 -27.23
N ALA A 42 13.14 50.60 -28.19
CA ALA A 42 14.41 51.19 -28.58
C ALA A 42 14.99 52.03 -27.43
N VAL A 43 16.31 52.25 -27.40
CA VAL A 43 17.00 53.01 -26.34
C VAL A 43 16.44 54.44 -26.16
N ASN A 44 15.85 55.00 -27.21
CA ASN A 44 15.19 56.31 -27.17
C ASN A 44 13.73 56.27 -26.65
N GLY A 45 13.26 55.12 -26.18
CA GLY A 45 11.91 54.92 -25.65
C GLY A 45 10.83 54.57 -26.69
N THR A 46 11.18 54.48 -27.98
CA THR A 46 10.19 54.17 -29.04
C THR A 46 9.82 52.69 -29.01
N GLN A 47 8.53 52.37 -29.03
CA GLN A 47 8.04 51.01 -29.18
C GLN A 47 8.25 50.50 -30.61
N LEU A 48 8.86 49.34 -30.75
CA LEU A 48 9.13 48.68 -32.01
C LEU A 48 8.12 47.55 -32.26
N PRO A 49 7.79 47.24 -33.53
CA PRO A 49 6.87 46.16 -33.87
C PRO A 49 7.34 44.79 -33.37
N ARG A 50 6.42 44.01 -32.77
CA ARG A 50 6.69 42.62 -32.33
C ARG A 50 7.11 41.69 -33.47
N SER A 51 6.65 41.97 -34.70
CA SER A 51 7.00 41.22 -35.91
C SER A 51 8.50 41.24 -36.24
N LEU A 52 9.30 42.10 -35.60
CA LEU A 52 10.74 42.12 -35.75
C LEU A 52 11.46 40.95 -35.05
N MET A 53 10.77 40.24 -34.15
CA MET A 53 11.30 39.02 -33.52
C MET A 53 10.35 37.84 -33.74
N PRO A 54 10.88 36.61 -33.89
CA PRO A 54 10.06 35.41 -33.85
C PRO A 54 9.42 35.24 -32.46
N PRO A 55 8.30 34.50 -32.36
CA PRO A 55 7.68 34.22 -31.07
C PRO A 55 8.67 33.51 -30.14
N PRO A 56 8.69 33.85 -28.84
CA PRO A 56 9.55 33.21 -27.86
C PRO A 56 9.22 31.72 -27.76
N THR A 57 10.24 30.90 -27.55
CA THR A 57 10.10 29.44 -27.34
C THR A 57 10.45 29.12 -25.89
N ILE A 58 9.62 28.32 -25.22
CA ILE A 58 9.94 27.79 -23.89
C ILE A 58 10.70 26.47 -24.08
N ILE A 59 11.82 26.32 -23.35
CA ILE A 59 12.64 25.11 -23.35
C ILE A 59 12.57 24.52 -21.93
N TYR A 60 12.19 23.25 -21.83
CA TYR A 60 12.32 22.49 -20.60
C TYR A 60 13.62 21.69 -20.62
N GLU A 61 14.50 21.96 -19.67
CA GLU A 61 15.76 21.25 -19.49
C GLU A 61 15.66 20.43 -18.18
N PRO A 62 15.45 19.09 -18.26
CA PRO A 62 15.40 18.26 -17.07
C PRO A 62 16.79 18.15 -16.42
N ALA A 63 16.83 17.95 -15.10
CA ALA A 63 18.08 17.71 -14.38
C ALA A 63 18.83 16.49 -14.93
N SER A 64 20.14 16.63 -15.11
CA SER A 64 21.04 15.56 -15.56
C SER A 64 21.02 14.39 -14.57
N GLY A 65 20.43 13.26 -14.95
CA GLY A 65 20.26 12.08 -14.09
C GLY A 65 18.83 11.82 -13.60
N GLY A 66 17.89 12.73 -13.85
CA GLY A 66 16.47 12.48 -13.64
C GLY A 66 15.95 11.50 -14.69
N PHE A 67 15.68 10.25 -14.30
CA PHE A 67 15.08 9.26 -15.20
C PHE A 67 13.79 9.79 -15.84
N ARG A 68 13.65 9.57 -17.15
CA ARG A 68 12.50 9.93 -17.99
C ARG A 68 11.26 9.05 -17.75
N GLY A 69 11.16 8.39 -16.59
CA GLY A 69 10.14 7.40 -16.28
C GLY A 69 9.09 7.95 -15.33
N MET A 70 8.01 8.50 -15.90
CA MET A 70 6.83 9.06 -15.22
C MET A 70 7.14 10.23 -14.25
N PRO A 71 6.31 11.28 -14.21
CA PRO A 71 6.43 12.29 -13.16
C PRO A 71 6.35 11.58 -11.80
N SER A 72 7.20 11.98 -10.86
CA SER A 72 7.43 11.36 -9.54
C SER A 72 6.23 11.38 -8.57
N TYR A 73 5.00 11.36 -9.09
CA TYR A 73 3.76 11.19 -8.34
C TYR A 73 3.31 9.72 -8.24
N SER A 74 4.07 8.77 -8.79
CA SER A 74 3.58 7.40 -8.93
C SER A 74 3.69 6.53 -7.67
N LEU A 75 4.34 6.99 -6.60
CA LEU A 75 4.43 6.30 -5.29
C LEU A 75 4.51 7.33 -4.16
N ALA A 76 3.47 8.14 -4.01
CA ALA A 76 3.31 8.98 -2.83
C ALA A 76 2.42 8.22 -1.83
N GLY A 77 2.96 7.93 -0.65
CA GLY A 77 2.25 7.26 0.43
C GLY A 77 3.13 7.23 1.66
N ILE A 78 2.55 7.55 2.82
CA ILE A 78 3.26 7.49 4.10
C ILE A 78 3.81 6.07 4.28
N GLY A 79 5.12 5.96 4.53
CA GLY A 79 5.79 4.66 4.71
C GLY A 79 6.27 3.97 3.44
N VAL A 80 6.28 4.61 2.26
CA VAL A 80 6.94 4.04 1.07
C VAL A 80 8.44 4.34 1.06
N ARG A 81 9.29 3.31 1.09
CA ARG A 81 10.74 3.42 0.92
C ARG A 81 11.10 3.32 -0.55
N LYS A 82 11.89 4.28 -1.04
CA LYS A 82 12.32 4.39 -2.44
C LYS A 82 13.84 4.34 -2.55
N ASP A 83 14.35 4.01 -3.73
CA ASP A 83 15.77 4.16 -4.04
C ASP A 83 16.15 5.62 -3.89
N ILE A 84 17.19 5.88 -3.09
CA ILE A 84 17.78 7.20 -2.85
C ILE A 84 18.12 7.97 -4.14
N ASN A 85 18.44 7.27 -5.22
CA ASN A 85 18.79 7.86 -6.52
C ASN A 85 17.56 8.27 -7.35
N THR A 86 16.35 7.88 -6.92
CA THR A 86 15.08 8.16 -7.62
C THR A 86 14.20 9.18 -6.88
N LEU A 87 14.71 9.75 -5.79
CA LEU A 87 14.02 10.78 -5.03
C LEU A 87 13.87 12.06 -5.87
N SER A 88 12.66 12.63 -5.81
CA SER A 88 12.41 13.98 -6.31
C SER A 88 13.00 15.04 -5.37
N GLU A 89 13.15 16.26 -5.86
CA GLU A 89 13.63 17.39 -5.05
C GLU A 89 12.70 17.65 -3.85
N ALA A 90 11.38 17.57 -4.06
CA ALA A 90 10.40 17.75 -2.99
C ALA A 90 10.46 16.65 -1.91
N GLU A 91 10.67 15.39 -2.31
CA GLU A 91 10.88 14.29 -1.37
C GLU A 91 12.20 14.46 -0.61
N THR A 92 13.26 14.88 -1.30
CA THR A 92 14.59 15.12 -0.72
C THR A 92 14.53 16.21 0.34
N GLU A 93 13.90 17.35 0.05
CA GLU A 93 13.78 18.45 1.00
C GLU A 93 12.89 18.08 2.19
N ASN A 94 11.76 17.41 1.95
CA ASN A 94 10.89 16.95 3.02
C ASN A 94 11.59 15.96 3.96
N LEU A 95 12.43 15.06 3.45
CA LEU A 95 13.25 14.16 4.27
C LEU A 95 14.29 14.93 5.09
N ARG A 96 14.92 15.96 4.52
CA ARG A 96 15.88 16.83 5.23
C ARG A 96 15.18 17.57 6.37
N GLU A 97 14.07 18.25 6.10
CA GLU A 97 13.29 18.98 7.11
C GLU A 97 12.82 18.05 8.25
N ALA A 98 12.30 16.87 7.90
CA ALA A 98 11.82 15.91 8.90
C ALA A 98 12.97 15.35 9.75
N LEU A 99 14.10 14.95 9.14
CA LEU A 99 15.25 14.45 9.90
C LEU A 99 15.85 15.54 10.80
N SER A 100 15.96 16.77 10.30
CA SER A 100 16.42 17.91 11.10
C SER A 100 15.53 18.11 12.34
N SER A 101 14.21 18.10 12.15
CA SER A 101 13.25 18.20 13.24
C SER A 101 13.41 17.09 14.29
N VAL A 102 13.62 15.84 13.85
CA VAL A 102 13.86 14.69 14.75
C VAL A 102 15.21 14.78 15.48
N MET A 103 16.23 15.36 14.85
CA MET A 103 17.54 15.61 15.47
C MET A 103 17.50 16.71 16.54
N ASP A 104 16.69 17.74 16.32
CA ASP A 104 16.47 18.84 17.25
C ASP A 104 15.49 18.49 18.38
N ASP A 105 14.69 17.45 18.20
CA ASP A 105 13.74 16.96 19.19
C ASP A 105 14.42 16.52 20.50
N THR A 106 13.69 16.72 21.61
CA THR A 106 14.07 16.31 22.97
C THR A 106 13.12 15.28 23.57
N ARG A 107 12.02 14.95 22.89
CA ARG A 107 11.04 13.92 23.28
C ARG A 107 11.66 12.53 23.24
N ILE A 108 10.88 11.55 23.68
CA ILE A 108 11.32 10.16 23.85
C ILE A 108 11.72 9.47 22.55
N ILE A 109 11.20 9.94 21.41
CA ILE A 109 11.48 9.47 20.05
C ILE A 109 12.53 10.33 19.31
N SER A 110 13.28 11.17 20.03
CA SER A 110 14.35 11.98 19.45
C SER A 110 15.47 11.12 18.85
N TYR A 111 16.16 11.68 17.85
CA TYR A 111 17.26 11.01 17.15
C TYR A 111 18.32 10.44 18.11
N GLN A 112 18.68 11.20 19.15
CA GLN A 112 19.69 10.78 20.14
C GLN A 112 19.27 9.54 20.94
N ARG A 113 17.99 9.46 21.33
CA ARG A 113 17.49 8.33 22.10
C ARG A 113 17.39 7.09 21.22
N LEU A 114 16.91 7.27 19.98
CA LEU A 114 16.86 6.20 18.99
C LEU A 114 18.27 5.69 18.67
N ALA A 115 19.23 6.57 18.33
CA ALA A 115 20.63 6.19 18.11
C ALA A 115 21.21 5.40 19.29
N GLY A 116 20.88 5.80 20.52
CA GLY A 116 21.29 5.10 21.74
C GLY A 116 20.72 3.70 21.94
N TRP A 117 19.67 3.30 21.21
CA TRP A 117 19.13 1.94 21.27
C TRP A 117 20.03 0.91 20.60
N HIS A 118 20.88 1.31 19.65
CA HIS A 118 21.74 0.37 18.93
C HIS A 118 22.88 -0.15 19.81
N GLY A 119 23.88 0.72 20.05
CA GLY A 119 25.13 0.37 20.70
C GLY A 119 25.38 1.20 21.96
N TYR A 120 25.96 2.39 21.81
CA TYR A 120 26.33 3.27 22.92
C TYR A 120 25.15 4.14 23.37
N PRO A 121 24.82 4.19 24.68
CA PRO A 121 25.69 3.86 25.83
C PRO A 121 25.53 2.45 26.43
N GLY A 122 24.88 1.50 25.76
CA GLY A 122 24.64 0.16 26.29
C GLY A 122 23.37 0.09 27.15
N LEU A 123 22.20 0.30 26.51
CA LEU A 123 20.91 0.40 27.21
C LEU A 123 20.31 -0.95 27.61
N CYS A 124 20.87 -2.06 27.15
CA CYS A 124 20.43 -3.41 27.47
C CYS A 124 21.31 -4.05 28.54
N SER A 125 20.83 -5.10 29.18
CA SER A 125 21.54 -5.77 30.27
C SER A 125 21.57 -7.28 30.04
N MET A 126 22.77 -7.85 30.10
CA MET A 126 22.98 -9.29 30.06
C MET A 126 23.84 -9.68 31.26
N ASN A 127 23.34 -10.60 32.10
CA ASN A 127 24.02 -11.03 33.33
C ASN A 127 24.45 -9.87 34.25
N GLY A 128 23.67 -8.77 34.28
CA GLY A 128 23.96 -7.58 35.09
C GLY A 128 25.00 -6.62 34.49
N GLN A 129 25.52 -6.89 33.29
CA GLN A 129 26.41 -5.99 32.55
C GLN A 129 25.64 -5.23 31.47
N GLN A 130 25.97 -3.95 31.29
CA GLN A 130 25.44 -3.15 30.20
C GLN A 130 26.01 -3.60 28.85
N VAL A 131 25.12 -3.82 27.90
CA VAL A 131 25.42 -4.29 26.53
C VAL A 131 24.62 -3.48 25.52
N ALA A 132 25.08 -3.49 24.27
CA ALA A 132 24.33 -3.05 23.11
C ALA A 132 23.01 -3.84 23.00
N CYS A 133 21.93 -3.20 22.54
CA CYS A 133 20.66 -3.91 22.38
C CYS A 133 20.52 -4.57 21.01
N CYS A 134 21.26 -4.10 20.00
CA CYS A 134 21.23 -4.66 18.66
C CYS A 134 21.58 -6.16 18.68
N GLN A 135 20.76 -6.96 18.01
CA GLN A 135 21.04 -8.38 17.80
C GLN A 135 21.96 -8.51 16.60
N HIS A 136 23.10 -9.17 16.77
CA HIS A 136 24.07 -9.53 15.73
C HIS A 136 24.56 -10.96 16.00
N GLY A 137 24.97 -11.67 14.96
CA GLY A 137 25.34 -13.08 15.02
C GLY A 137 24.18 -13.99 15.42
N SER A 138 22.96 -13.63 15.02
CA SER A 138 21.72 -14.15 15.61
C SER A 138 20.58 -14.12 14.59
N ALA A 139 19.74 -15.15 14.61
CA ALA A 139 18.56 -15.27 13.75
C ALA A 139 17.57 -14.09 13.92
N SER A 140 17.66 -13.32 14.99
CA SER A 140 16.87 -12.12 15.27
C SER A 140 17.45 -10.83 14.68
N PHE A 141 18.66 -10.86 14.10
CA PHE A 141 19.33 -9.72 13.47
C PHE A 141 18.44 -8.90 12.52
N PRO A 142 17.82 -9.48 11.46
CA PRO A 142 17.06 -8.67 10.51
C PRO A 142 15.80 -8.09 11.14
N HIS A 143 15.19 -8.82 12.08
CA HIS A 143 14.00 -8.40 12.80
C HIS A 143 14.25 -7.19 13.69
N TRP A 144 15.36 -7.21 14.46
CA TRP A 144 15.72 -6.11 15.33
C TRP A 144 15.97 -4.83 14.52
N HIS A 145 16.74 -4.94 13.44
CA HIS A 145 17.06 -3.80 12.59
C HIS A 145 15.87 -3.27 11.80
N ARG A 146 14.95 -4.15 11.36
CA ARG A 146 13.66 -3.75 10.77
C ARG A 146 12.84 -2.86 11.69
N LEU A 147 12.63 -3.31 12.93
CA LEU A 147 11.93 -2.51 13.95
C LEU A 147 12.67 -1.20 14.26
N TYR A 148 14.00 -1.24 14.20
CA TYR A 148 14.83 -0.08 14.46
C TYR A 148 14.69 1.01 13.39
N VAL A 149 14.80 0.66 12.10
CA VAL A 149 14.56 1.59 10.99
C VAL A 149 13.16 2.16 11.05
N ARG A 150 12.16 1.30 11.29
CA ARG A 150 10.77 1.74 11.39
C ARG A 150 10.53 2.70 12.56
N SER A 151 11.28 2.58 13.66
CA SER A 151 11.17 3.49 14.79
C SER A 151 11.58 4.92 14.42
N LEU A 152 12.70 5.09 13.70
CA LEU A 152 13.10 6.41 13.19
C LEU A 152 12.14 6.91 12.12
N GLU A 153 11.69 6.04 11.22
CA GLU A 153 10.76 6.40 10.15
C GLU A 153 9.43 6.93 10.70
N ILE A 154 8.91 6.33 11.76
CA ILE A 154 7.72 6.83 12.47
C ILE A 154 8.00 8.19 13.11
N ALA A 155 9.17 8.38 13.73
CA ALA A 155 9.55 9.68 14.29
C ALA A 155 9.60 10.77 13.20
N MET A 156 10.21 10.47 12.04
CA MET A 156 10.24 11.39 10.89
C MET A 156 8.83 11.64 10.33
N THR A 157 7.97 10.63 10.28
CA THR A 157 6.58 10.76 9.82
C THR A 157 5.79 11.71 10.73
N LEU A 158 6.00 11.65 12.04
CA LEU A 158 5.39 12.57 13.01
C LEU A 158 5.84 14.02 12.82
N GLU A 159 7.05 14.22 12.28
CA GLU A 159 7.58 15.53 11.89
C GLU A 159 7.25 15.91 10.44
N GLY A 160 6.38 15.15 9.76
CA GLY A 160 5.86 15.48 8.43
C GLY A 160 6.58 14.83 7.25
N ALA A 161 7.43 13.82 7.47
CA ALA A 161 7.96 13.01 6.36
C ALA A 161 6.83 12.31 5.60
N ARG A 162 6.84 12.47 4.27
CA ARG A 162 5.80 11.97 3.34
C ARG A 162 6.14 10.63 2.72
N ILE A 163 7.41 10.22 2.80
CA ILE A 163 7.91 8.93 2.35
C ILE A 163 8.71 8.27 3.47
N GLY A 164 8.88 6.95 3.36
CA GLY A 164 9.75 6.18 4.25
C GLY A 164 11.22 6.52 4.04
N ILE A 165 12.07 6.00 4.93
CA ILE A 165 13.53 6.20 4.84
C ILE A 165 14.03 5.57 3.54
N PRO A 166 14.70 6.33 2.65
CA PRO A 166 15.13 5.80 1.37
C PRO A 166 16.16 4.69 1.55
N TYR A 167 16.18 3.73 0.64
CA TYR A 167 17.21 2.71 0.60
C TYR A 167 18.30 3.10 -0.40
N TRP A 168 19.54 2.79 -0.06
CA TRP A 168 20.65 2.87 -1.01
C TRP A 168 21.03 1.47 -1.48
N ASP A 169 20.73 1.18 -2.75
CA ASP A 169 21.03 -0.13 -3.33
C ASP A 169 22.52 -0.29 -3.66
N TRP A 170 23.30 -0.64 -2.64
CA TRP A 170 24.72 -0.92 -2.74
C TRP A 170 25.06 -2.23 -3.48
N THR A 171 24.06 -3.02 -3.90
CA THR A 171 24.31 -4.19 -4.75
C THR A 171 24.58 -3.79 -6.20
N THR A 172 24.09 -2.60 -6.59
CA THR A 172 24.36 -1.99 -7.90
C THR A 172 25.73 -1.31 -7.96
N THR A 173 26.23 -1.04 -9.16
CA THR A 173 27.51 -0.34 -9.34
C THR A 173 27.37 1.14 -9.02
N PHE A 174 28.24 1.68 -8.16
CA PHE A 174 28.32 3.10 -7.85
C PHE A 174 29.78 3.56 -7.78
N THR A 175 30.05 4.80 -8.14
CA THR A 175 31.41 5.38 -8.12
C THR A 175 31.64 6.35 -6.96
N ASN A 176 30.54 6.83 -6.34
CA ASN A 176 30.55 7.76 -5.23
C ASN A 176 29.36 7.43 -4.31
N LEU A 177 29.39 7.94 -3.08
CA LEU A 177 28.21 7.91 -2.21
C LEU A 177 27.10 8.80 -2.81
N PRO A 178 25.81 8.46 -2.57
CA PRO A 178 24.67 9.27 -3.02
C PRO A 178 24.75 10.75 -2.64
N SER A 179 24.16 11.63 -3.46
CA SER A 179 24.21 13.09 -3.27
C SER A 179 23.57 13.54 -1.95
N LEU A 180 22.45 12.92 -1.54
CA LEU A 180 21.81 13.18 -0.24
C LEU A 180 22.77 12.96 0.94
N LEU A 181 23.73 12.06 0.79
CA LEU A 181 24.71 11.71 1.83
C LEU A 181 25.99 12.56 1.79
N THR A 182 26.20 13.34 0.72
CA THR A 182 27.48 14.03 0.45
C THR A 182 27.35 15.52 0.17
N ALA A 183 26.15 16.02 -0.14
CA ALA A 183 25.90 17.42 -0.39
C ALA A 183 26.24 18.25 0.87
N ASP A 184 27.28 19.08 0.75
CA ASP A 184 27.72 20.03 1.77
C ASP A 184 27.07 21.40 1.51
N ASP A 185 25.74 21.41 1.49
CA ASP A 185 24.99 22.61 1.81
C ASP A 185 24.94 22.70 3.35
N SER A 186 25.05 23.90 3.92
CA SER A 186 25.24 24.09 5.37
C SER A 186 24.10 23.54 6.26
N ASN A 187 23.08 22.90 5.68
CA ASN A 187 21.86 22.44 6.33
C ASN A 187 21.47 20.99 5.99
N ASN A 188 22.41 20.12 5.58
CA ASN A 188 22.10 18.72 5.28
C ASN A 188 22.20 17.81 6.54
N PRO A 189 21.07 17.38 7.15
CA PRO A 189 21.10 16.52 8.33
C PRO A 189 21.56 15.08 8.04
N PHE A 190 21.64 14.67 6.76
CA PHE A 190 22.13 13.34 6.38
C PHE A 190 23.66 13.24 6.28
N LEU A 191 24.37 14.36 6.39
CA LEU A 191 25.83 14.41 6.21
C LEU A 191 26.58 13.76 7.39
N LYS A 192 26.13 14.00 8.62
CA LYS A 192 26.73 13.53 9.87
C LYS A 192 25.75 13.68 11.03
N GLY A 193 25.90 12.86 12.06
CA GLY A 193 25.20 13.00 13.32
C GLY A 193 26.10 13.54 14.43
N HIS A 194 25.51 14.11 15.47
CA HIS A 194 26.22 14.50 16.68
C HIS A 194 25.97 13.47 17.80
N ILE A 195 27.01 13.10 18.54
CA ILE A 195 26.95 12.17 19.67
C ILE A 195 26.99 13.02 20.95
N LYS A 196 25.82 13.43 21.46
CA LYS A 196 25.73 14.40 22.58
C LYS A 196 26.51 13.95 23.82
N ALA A 197 26.49 12.66 24.14
CA ALA A 197 27.15 12.10 25.31
C ALA A 197 28.69 12.19 25.27
N LEU A 198 29.27 12.25 24.07
CA LEU A 198 30.73 12.34 23.88
C LEU A 198 31.18 13.72 23.39
N ASN A 199 30.23 14.60 23.02
CA ASN A 199 30.49 15.85 22.33
C ASN A 199 31.37 15.67 21.08
N GLN A 200 31.09 14.60 20.31
CA GLN A 200 31.78 14.25 19.07
C GLN A 200 30.77 14.20 17.92
N SER A 201 31.24 14.35 16.68
CA SER A 201 30.40 14.14 15.50
C SER A 201 30.81 12.85 14.79
N THR A 202 29.86 12.20 14.13
CA THR A 202 30.17 11.03 13.32
C THR A 202 31.09 11.42 12.17
N SER A 203 31.89 10.45 11.72
CA SER A 203 32.78 10.65 10.58
C SER A 203 32.90 9.39 9.76
N ARG A 204 33.02 9.57 8.45
CA ARG A 204 33.12 8.51 7.45
C ARG A 204 34.51 8.56 6.85
N SER A 205 35.16 7.41 6.69
CA SER A 205 36.46 7.28 6.02
C SER A 205 36.40 6.16 5.00
N PRO A 206 35.63 6.32 3.90
CA PRO A 206 35.35 5.22 2.98
C PRO A 206 36.62 4.54 2.46
N ARG A 207 36.65 3.21 2.52
CA ARG A 207 37.75 2.39 2.01
C ARG A 207 37.71 2.37 0.47
N PRO A 208 38.86 2.39 -0.23
CA PRO A 208 38.88 2.36 -1.69
C PRO A 208 38.16 1.15 -2.32
N GLN A 209 38.13 0.01 -1.62
CA GLN A 209 37.44 -1.21 -2.03
C GLN A 209 35.94 -0.98 -2.30
N LEU A 210 35.33 -0.03 -1.60
CA LEU A 210 33.91 0.31 -1.76
C LEU A 210 33.58 0.82 -3.18
N PHE A 211 34.52 1.49 -3.84
CA PHE A 211 34.32 2.10 -5.15
C PHE A 211 35.10 1.41 -6.29
N ASN A 212 36.09 0.59 -5.92
CA ASN A 212 37.00 -0.07 -6.86
C ASN A 212 36.78 -1.58 -6.91
N ASP A 213 35.53 -2.03 -6.82
CA ASP A 213 35.23 -3.44 -7.00
C ASP A 213 35.83 -3.93 -8.33
N PRO A 214 36.81 -4.87 -8.31
CA PRO A 214 37.46 -5.36 -9.51
C PRO A 214 36.47 -6.08 -10.43
N GLU A 215 35.33 -6.52 -9.90
CA GLU A 215 34.27 -7.20 -10.61
C GLU A 215 33.08 -6.22 -10.77
N ARG A 216 32.62 -5.99 -12.02
CA ARG A 216 31.53 -5.03 -12.31
C ARG A 216 30.25 -5.76 -12.70
N GLY A 217 29.10 -5.15 -12.43
CA GLY A 217 27.80 -5.70 -12.81
C GLY A 217 27.44 -6.95 -12.01
N GLU A 218 27.09 -8.04 -12.69
CA GLU A 218 26.65 -9.31 -12.10
C GLU A 218 27.77 -10.09 -11.38
N GLU A 219 29.01 -9.59 -11.43
CA GLU A 219 30.13 -10.18 -10.70
C GLU A 219 30.52 -9.38 -9.45
N SER A 220 29.93 -8.21 -9.21
CA SER A 220 30.20 -7.37 -8.02
C SER A 220 30.15 -8.18 -6.72
N PHE A 221 31.05 -7.88 -5.78
CA PHE A 221 31.13 -8.51 -4.46
C PHE A 221 29.76 -8.53 -3.78
N PHE A 222 29.12 -7.36 -3.69
CA PHE A 222 27.84 -7.21 -3.02
C PHE A 222 26.72 -7.99 -3.71
N TYR A 223 26.71 -7.96 -5.04
CA TYR A 223 25.75 -8.73 -5.83
C TYR A 223 25.89 -10.22 -5.58
N ARG A 224 27.12 -10.77 -5.67
CA ARG A 224 27.37 -12.21 -5.50
C ARG A 224 27.02 -12.71 -4.10
N GLN A 225 27.34 -11.94 -3.07
CA GLN A 225 27.04 -12.33 -1.68
C GLN A 225 25.53 -12.31 -1.40
N ILE A 226 24.81 -11.27 -1.83
CA ILE A 226 23.34 -11.22 -1.69
C ILE A 226 22.66 -12.29 -2.56
N LEU A 227 23.16 -12.55 -3.76
CA LEU A 227 22.61 -13.60 -4.62
C LEU A 227 22.76 -14.98 -3.95
N LEU A 228 23.90 -15.26 -3.31
CA LEU A 228 24.09 -16.48 -2.51
C LEU A 228 23.15 -16.55 -1.30
N ALA A 229 22.85 -15.42 -0.65
CA ALA A 229 21.83 -15.37 0.40
C ALA A 229 20.44 -15.71 -0.17
N PHE A 230 20.04 -15.12 -1.31
CA PHE A 230 18.76 -15.39 -1.96
C PHE A 230 18.57 -16.83 -2.45
N GLU A 231 19.65 -17.54 -2.75
CA GLU A 231 19.61 -18.97 -3.06
C GLU A 231 19.20 -19.84 -1.86
N GLN A 232 19.37 -19.35 -0.62
CA GLN A 232 19.04 -20.13 0.58
C GLN A 232 17.51 -20.21 0.76
N ARG A 233 16.99 -21.44 0.89
CA ARG A 233 15.57 -21.70 1.14
C ARG A 233 15.21 -21.76 2.62
N ASP A 234 16.19 -22.04 3.48
CA ASP A 234 16.06 -22.01 4.93
C ASP A 234 16.41 -20.61 5.45
N TYR A 235 15.61 -20.11 6.38
CA TYR A 235 15.77 -18.76 6.92
C TYR A 235 17.11 -18.54 7.63
N CYS A 236 17.58 -19.50 8.43
CA CYS A 236 18.82 -19.33 9.18
C CYS A 236 20.05 -19.48 8.27
N ASP A 237 19.98 -20.28 7.20
CA ASP A 237 21.04 -20.26 6.17
C ASP A 237 21.10 -18.91 5.44
N PHE A 238 19.93 -18.34 5.12
CA PHE A 238 19.82 -17.00 4.53
C PHE A 238 20.43 -15.95 5.46
N GLU A 239 20.03 -15.95 6.72
CA GLU A 239 20.40 -14.94 7.72
C GLU A 239 21.92 -14.81 7.89
N VAL A 240 22.66 -15.93 8.01
CA VAL A 240 24.13 -15.89 8.15
C VAL A 240 24.80 -15.23 6.94
N GLN A 241 24.37 -15.57 5.72
CA GLN A 241 24.92 -14.97 4.49
C GLN A 241 24.59 -13.47 4.43
N PHE A 242 23.35 -13.17 4.79
CA PHE A 242 22.77 -11.84 4.74
C PHE A 242 23.44 -10.87 5.73
N GLU A 243 23.60 -11.25 7.00
CA GLU A 243 24.24 -10.44 8.04
C GLU A 243 25.72 -10.17 7.72
N VAL A 244 26.46 -11.19 7.30
CA VAL A 244 27.89 -11.03 6.97
C VAL A 244 28.09 -10.08 5.79
N THR A 245 27.18 -10.11 4.81
CA THR A 245 27.21 -9.16 3.69
C THR A 245 26.91 -7.74 4.15
N HIS A 246 25.92 -7.58 5.03
CA HIS A 246 25.57 -6.31 5.66
C HIS A 246 26.78 -5.63 6.33
N ASN A 247 27.63 -6.41 7.01
CA ASN A 247 28.78 -5.90 7.76
C ASN A 247 29.83 -5.22 6.86
N ALA A 248 29.92 -5.60 5.58
CA ALA A 248 30.91 -5.02 4.67
C ALA A 248 30.67 -3.53 4.45
N ILE A 249 29.41 -3.08 4.34
CA ILE A 249 29.07 -1.66 4.21
C ILE A 249 29.47 -0.87 5.46
N HIS A 250 29.24 -1.44 6.65
CA HIS A 250 29.67 -0.85 7.90
C HIS A 250 31.17 -0.60 7.93
N SER A 251 31.95 -1.66 7.67
CA SER A 251 33.41 -1.60 7.66
C SER A 251 33.94 -0.64 6.61
N TRP A 252 33.40 -0.69 5.39
CA TRP A 252 33.94 0.05 4.26
C TRP A 252 33.57 1.53 4.29
N ILE A 253 32.44 1.94 4.86
CA ILE A 253 32.08 3.36 4.99
C ILE A 253 32.74 4.01 6.19
N GLY A 254 32.72 3.30 7.33
CA GLY A 254 33.38 3.79 8.54
C GLY A 254 34.89 3.85 8.36
N GLY A 255 35.47 2.87 7.67
CA GLY A 255 36.90 2.74 7.50
C GLY A 255 37.61 2.77 8.84
N THR A 256 38.63 3.60 8.97
CA THR A 256 39.42 3.77 10.21
C THR A 256 38.81 4.77 11.20
N SER A 257 37.61 5.29 10.93
CA SER A 257 36.96 6.26 11.81
C SER A 257 36.56 5.63 13.14
N PRO A 258 36.93 6.23 14.29
CA PRO A 258 36.51 5.75 15.60
C PRO A 258 35.03 6.06 15.92
N TYR A 259 34.40 6.97 15.18
CA TYR A 259 33.00 7.40 15.38
C TYR A 259 32.18 7.21 14.10
N GLY A 260 32.53 6.20 13.31
CA GLY A 260 31.90 5.91 12.02
C GLY A 260 31.10 4.60 12.02
N MET A 261 30.61 4.25 10.83
CA MET A 261 29.84 3.03 10.57
C MET A 261 30.57 1.73 10.92
N SER A 262 31.90 1.74 11.05
CA SER A 262 32.73 0.58 11.34
C SER A 262 32.77 0.19 12.82
N THR A 263 32.05 0.91 13.68
CA THR A 263 31.94 0.60 15.12
C THR A 263 30.50 0.28 15.51
N LEU A 264 30.32 -0.75 16.33
CA LEU A 264 29.00 -1.14 16.84
C LEU A 264 28.37 -0.02 17.69
N GLU A 265 29.20 0.65 18.48
CA GLU A 265 28.81 1.67 19.44
C GLU A 265 28.19 2.90 18.78
N TYR A 266 28.79 3.36 17.68
CA TYR A 266 28.54 4.69 17.13
C TYR A 266 27.90 4.70 15.75
N SER A 267 27.87 3.57 15.03
CA SER A 267 27.33 3.49 13.67
C SER A 267 25.92 4.08 13.54
N ALA A 268 25.01 3.79 14.46
CA ALA A 268 23.64 4.29 14.43
C ALA A 268 23.47 5.80 14.65
N TYR A 269 24.51 6.52 15.09
CA TYR A 269 24.46 7.98 15.14
C TYR A 269 24.62 8.61 13.76
N ASP A 270 25.22 7.89 12.79
CA ASP A 270 25.38 8.39 11.43
C ASP A 270 24.09 8.14 10.62
N PRO A 271 23.45 9.17 10.01
CA PRO A 271 22.22 8.99 9.25
C PRO A 271 22.31 7.97 8.11
N ILE A 272 23.50 7.73 7.57
CA ILE A 272 23.72 6.70 6.54
C ILE A 272 23.38 5.29 7.04
N PHE A 273 23.45 5.07 8.37
CA PHE A 273 23.04 3.82 9.00
C PHE A 273 21.63 3.44 8.59
N PHE A 274 20.68 4.38 8.70
CA PHE A 274 19.27 4.10 8.44
C PHE A 274 18.99 3.91 6.95
N ILE A 275 19.74 4.58 6.07
CA ILE A 275 19.65 4.39 4.62
C ILE A 275 20.21 3.03 4.20
N HIS A 276 21.33 2.61 4.80
CA HIS A 276 21.89 1.26 4.63
C HIS A 276 20.90 0.20 5.12
N HIS A 277 20.38 0.36 6.33
CA HIS A 277 19.44 -0.61 6.92
C HIS A 277 18.08 -0.63 6.24
N SER A 278 17.67 0.46 5.59
CA SER A 278 16.53 0.47 4.69
C SER A 278 16.76 -0.47 3.48
N ASN A 279 17.98 -0.51 2.93
CA ASN A 279 18.32 -1.49 1.89
C ASN A 279 18.45 -2.91 2.42
N VAL A 280 19.05 -3.10 3.60
CA VAL A 280 19.16 -4.41 4.27
C VAL A 280 17.76 -5.01 4.46
N ASP A 281 16.86 -4.25 5.05
CA ASP A 281 15.46 -4.64 5.23
C ASP A 281 14.74 -4.89 3.89
N ARG A 282 15.07 -4.13 2.84
CA ARG A 282 14.59 -4.39 1.47
C ARG A 282 15.04 -5.75 0.95
N GLN A 283 16.31 -6.10 1.10
CA GLN A 283 16.81 -7.41 0.67
C GLN A 283 16.11 -8.53 1.45
N PHE A 284 15.84 -8.36 2.75
CA PHE A 284 15.03 -9.33 3.50
C PHE A 284 13.61 -9.45 2.92
N ALA A 285 12.94 -8.34 2.57
CA ALA A 285 11.65 -8.37 1.90
C ALA A 285 11.69 -9.05 0.52
N ILE A 286 12.76 -8.88 -0.26
CA ILE A 286 12.97 -9.58 -1.54
C ILE A 286 13.09 -11.09 -1.30
N TRP A 287 13.84 -11.51 -0.29
CA TRP A 287 13.92 -12.93 0.08
C TRP A 287 12.54 -13.48 0.48
N GLN A 288 11.75 -12.75 1.27
CA GLN A 288 10.39 -13.15 1.64
C GLN A 288 9.49 -13.30 0.39
N ALA A 289 9.61 -12.40 -0.59
CA ALA A 289 8.88 -12.50 -1.85
C ALA A 289 9.31 -13.71 -2.70
N LEU A 290 10.61 -14.03 -2.75
CA LEU A 290 11.13 -15.26 -3.36
C LEU A 290 10.56 -16.50 -2.66
N GLN A 291 10.53 -16.53 -1.32
CA GLN A 291 9.96 -17.64 -0.56
C GLN A 291 8.47 -17.82 -0.85
N ARG A 292 7.71 -16.72 -0.90
CA ARG A 292 6.30 -16.74 -1.31
C ARG A 292 6.14 -17.30 -2.73
N TYR A 293 6.98 -16.88 -3.68
CA TYR A 293 6.98 -17.42 -5.05
C TYR A 293 7.34 -18.91 -5.11
N ARG A 294 8.25 -19.37 -4.26
CA ARG A 294 8.64 -20.78 -4.10
C ARG A 294 7.56 -21.65 -3.43
N GLY A 295 6.49 -21.05 -2.89
CA GLY A 295 5.49 -21.75 -2.08
C GLY A 295 5.99 -22.15 -0.70
N LEU A 296 7.01 -21.46 -0.18
CA LEU A 296 7.60 -21.67 1.14
C LEU A 296 7.06 -20.66 2.16
N GLU A 297 7.12 -21.03 3.43
CA GLU A 297 6.84 -20.11 4.54
C GLU A 297 7.81 -18.93 4.50
N HIS A 298 7.27 -17.71 4.44
CA HIS A 298 8.02 -16.45 4.33
C HIS A 298 7.85 -15.56 5.56
N ASN A 299 6.83 -15.83 6.38
CA ASN A 299 6.53 -15.12 7.62
C ASN A 299 6.81 -15.95 8.88
N SER A 300 7.60 -17.02 8.75
CA SER A 300 8.03 -17.84 9.88
C SER A 300 9.37 -18.51 9.57
N ALA A 301 10.01 -19.03 10.61
CA ALA A 301 11.17 -19.88 10.49
C ALA A 301 10.99 -21.17 11.30
N ASN A 302 11.52 -22.27 10.79
CA ASN A 302 11.57 -23.57 11.45
C ASN A 302 12.82 -23.75 12.33
N CYS A 303 13.76 -22.80 12.29
CA CYS A 303 14.99 -22.74 13.08
C CYS A 303 14.92 -21.63 14.13
N ASN A 304 15.78 -21.68 15.16
CA ASN A 304 15.89 -20.71 16.25
C ASN A 304 14.56 -20.24 16.88
N ILE A 305 13.55 -21.12 16.94
CA ILE A 305 12.18 -20.77 17.35
C ILE A 305 12.12 -20.15 18.77
N GLN A 306 12.97 -20.62 19.69
CA GLN A 306 12.99 -20.09 21.06
C GLN A 306 13.47 -18.63 21.07
N GLU A 307 14.56 -18.35 20.36
CA GLU A 307 15.10 -17.00 20.20
C GLU A 307 14.08 -16.09 19.53
N LEU A 308 13.45 -16.53 18.43
CA LEU A 308 12.50 -15.72 17.67
C LEU A 308 11.22 -15.36 18.44
N LYS A 309 10.88 -16.13 19.48
CA LYS A 309 9.73 -15.85 20.37
C LYS A 309 10.05 -14.85 21.47
N MET A 310 11.33 -14.54 21.70
CA MET A 310 11.73 -13.57 22.71
C MET A 310 11.42 -12.14 22.22
N PRO A 311 10.90 -11.27 23.09
CA PRO A 311 10.76 -9.86 22.77
C PRO A 311 12.13 -9.22 22.56
N LEU A 312 12.24 -8.40 21.52
CA LEU A 312 13.44 -7.66 21.18
C LEU A 312 13.50 -6.38 22.02
N GLU A 313 14.52 -6.26 22.85
CA GLU A 313 14.77 -5.04 23.60
C GLU A 313 15.45 -3.98 22.72
N PRO A 314 15.18 -2.68 22.93
CA PRO A 314 14.30 -2.09 23.95
C PRO A 314 12.84 -1.91 23.47
N PHE A 315 12.46 -2.48 22.32
CA PHE A 315 11.16 -2.22 21.68
C PHE A 315 9.97 -2.61 22.55
N ASN A 316 10.10 -3.69 23.32
CA ASN A 316 9.11 -4.21 24.26
C ASN A 316 8.90 -3.33 25.52
N ARG A 317 9.79 -2.37 25.79
CA ARG A 317 9.74 -1.55 27.01
C ARG A 317 8.54 -0.61 26.98
N LYS A 318 7.88 -0.39 28.12
CA LYS A 318 6.71 0.52 28.24
C LYS A 318 7.04 1.97 27.87
N GLN A 319 8.31 2.36 28.00
CA GLN A 319 8.84 3.66 27.61
C GLN A 319 8.80 3.88 26.09
N ASN A 320 8.75 2.81 25.29
CA ASN A 320 8.50 2.94 23.87
C ASN A 320 7.04 3.34 23.64
N LEU A 321 6.82 4.57 23.15
CA LEU A 321 5.49 5.10 22.85
C LEU A 321 4.96 4.65 21.48
N ILE A 322 5.78 4.00 20.66
CA ILE A 322 5.38 3.47 19.37
C ILE A 322 4.66 2.13 19.60
N THR A 323 3.35 2.21 19.84
CA THR A 323 2.50 1.06 20.23
C THR A 323 2.62 -0.12 19.26
N ILE A 324 2.58 0.14 17.95
CA ILE A 324 2.66 -0.93 16.93
C ILE A 324 3.97 -1.72 16.98
N ILE A 325 5.08 -1.05 17.32
CA ILE A 325 6.39 -1.71 17.49
C ILE A 325 6.45 -2.43 18.84
N ARG A 326 5.91 -1.82 19.90
CA ARG A 326 5.93 -2.41 21.25
C ARG A 326 5.11 -3.70 21.32
N GLU A 327 3.92 -3.70 20.73
CA GLU A 327 3.01 -4.85 20.72
C GLU A 327 3.52 -6.00 19.84
N ASN A 328 4.28 -5.68 18.79
CA ASN A 328 4.85 -6.65 17.84
C ASN A 328 6.38 -6.68 17.94
N SER A 329 6.90 -6.66 19.17
CA SER A 329 8.33 -6.55 19.45
C SER A 329 9.08 -7.88 19.41
N ARG A 330 8.42 -9.02 19.21
CA ARG A 330 9.09 -10.31 19.05
C ARG A 330 9.57 -10.46 17.61
N ALA A 331 10.70 -11.15 17.40
CA ALA A 331 11.21 -11.38 16.06
C ALA A 331 10.19 -12.14 15.17
N ILE A 332 9.47 -13.12 15.74
CA ILE A 332 8.42 -13.85 15.02
C ILE A 332 7.28 -12.95 14.53
N ASP A 333 6.99 -11.86 15.25
CA ASP A 333 6.00 -10.89 14.78
C ASP A 333 6.61 -10.07 13.64
N ALA A 334 7.87 -9.64 13.77
CA ALA A 334 8.53 -8.74 12.83
C ALA A 334 8.82 -9.29 11.42
N PHE A 335 8.53 -10.56 11.13
CA PHE A 335 8.62 -11.10 9.76
C PHE A 335 7.70 -10.37 8.78
N ASN A 336 6.44 -10.13 9.14
CA ASN A 336 5.54 -9.43 8.23
C ASN A 336 5.82 -7.92 8.31
N TYR A 337 6.53 -7.37 7.32
CA TYR A 337 6.84 -5.94 7.31
C TYR A 337 5.60 -5.06 7.07
N GLU A 338 4.63 -5.56 6.29
CA GLU A 338 3.43 -4.81 5.89
C GLU A 338 2.58 -4.43 7.11
N GLN A 339 2.60 -5.25 8.17
CA GLN A 339 1.87 -4.96 9.42
C GLN A 339 2.35 -3.66 10.09
N PHE A 340 3.57 -3.19 9.80
CA PHE A 340 4.11 -1.96 10.38
C PHE A 340 3.75 -0.73 9.54
N GLY A 341 2.97 -0.88 8.46
CA GLY A 341 2.49 0.22 7.62
C GLY A 341 3.60 0.89 6.82
N TYR A 342 4.52 0.09 6.27
CA TYR A 342 5.52 0.55 5.31
C TYR A 342 5.69 -0.47 4.19
N GLN A 343 6.14 0.00 3.03
CA GLN A 343 6.36 -0.82 1.83
C GLN A 343 7.56 -0.30 1.04
N TYR A 344 7.97 -1.05 0.01
CA TYR A 344 8.98 -0.62 -0.95
C TYR A 344 8.32 -0.21 -2.26
N ASP A 345 8.94 0.72 -2.98
CA ASP A 345 8.54 1.09 -4.34
C ASP A 345 8.53 -0.10 -5.31
N ASN A 346 9.48 -1.03 -5.13
CA ASN A 346 9.56 -2.29 -5.83
C ASN A 346 10.45 -3.30 -5.07
N LEU A 347 10.25 -4.59 -5.34
CA LEU A 347 11.08 -5.70 -4.87
C LEU A 347 11.95 -6.29 -6.00
N ASN A 348 12.20 -5.53 -7.06
CA ASN A 348 13.03 -6.01 -8.17
C ASN A 348 14.51 -5.98 -7.77
N PHE A 349 15.24 -7.04 -8.08
CA PHE A 349 16.68 -7.10 -7.82
C PHE A 349 17.43 -6.93 -9.15
N HIS A 350 18.20 -5.85 -9.31
CA HIS A 350 18.91 -5.55 -10.55
C HIS A 350 18.01 -5.50 -11.80
N GLY A 351 16.77 -4.99 -11.62
CA GLY A 351 15.76 -4.94 -12.69
C GLY A 351 15.01 -6.25 -12.92
N LEU A 352 15.46 -7.36 -12.32
CA LEU A 352 14.78 -8.66 -12.38
C LEU A 352 13.57 -8.66 -11.44
N THR A 353 12.43 -9.08 -11.96
CA THR A 353 11.26 -9.43 -11.15
C THR A 353 11.53 -10.69 -10.32
N ILE A 354 10.71 -10.96 -9.31
CA ILE A 354 10.87 -12.16 -8.45
C ILE A 354 10.93 -13.48 -9.25
N PRO A 355 10.06 -13.72 -10.27
CA PRO A 355 10.18 -14.91 -11.11
C PRO A 355 11.47 -14.99 -11.93
N GLU A 356 11.94 -13.86 -12.47
CA GLU A 356 13.19 -13.80 -13.24
C GLU A 356 14.40 -14.04 -12.35
N LEU A 357 14.40 -13.46 -11.13
CA LEU A 357 15.43 -13.69 -10.13
C LEU A 357 15.49 -15.17 -9.74
N GLU A 358 14.35 -15.81 -9.47
CA GLU A 358 14.33 -17.25 -9.17
C GLU A 358 14.90 -18.09 -10.33
N ALA A 359 14.63 -17.72 -11.59
CA ALA A 359 15.22 -18.41 -12.74
C ALA A 359 16.75 -18.29 -12.75
N VAL A 360 17.31 -17.11 -12.43
CA VAL A 360 18.77 -16.91 -12.30
C VAL A 360 19.34 -17.76 -11.16
N LEU A 361 18.67 -17.79 -10.00
CA LEU A 361 19.09 -18.56 -8.84
C LEU A 361 19.08 -20.07 -9.14
N GLU A 362 18.05 -20.59 -9.81
CA GLU A 362 17.98 -22.00 -10.18
C GLU A 362 19.02 -22.37 -11.25
N ALA A 363 19.31 -21.49 -12.22
CA ALA A 363 20.38 -21.71 -13.19
C ALA A 363 21.74 -21.89 -12.49
N ARG A 364 22.05 -21.04 -11.51
CA ARG A 364 23.29 -21.13 -10.72
C ARG A 364 23.39 -22.42 -9.90
N ARG A 365 22.26 -22.97 -9.45
CA ARG A 365 22.20 -24.26 -8.72
C ARG A 365 22.42 -25.49 -9.61
N GLN A 366 22.45 -25.32 -10.94
CA GLN A 366 22.78 -26.40 -11.88
C GLN A 366 24.28 -26.63 -11.99
N GLU A 367 25.12 -25.69 -11.54
CA GLU A 367 26.57 -25.81 -11.59
C GLU A 367 27.16 -26.40 -10.30
N ASP A 368 28.25 -27.14 -10.45
CA ASP A 368 29.08 -27.61 -9.35
C ASP A 368 29.83 -26.43 -8.71
N ARG A 369 29.76 -26.31 -7.38
CA ARG A 369 30.39 -25.22 -6.62
C ARG A 369 31.19 -25.70 -5.42
N VAL A 370 32.26 -24.97 -5.12
CA VAL A 370 33.12 -25.18 -3.96
C VAL A 370 33.00 -23.99 -3.03
N PHE A 371 32.73 -24.24 -1.76
CA PHE A 371 32.59 -23.21 -0.75
C PHE A 371 33.64 -23.35 0.35
N ALA A 372 34.23 -22.22 0.75
CA ALA A 372 34.92 -22.11 2.02
C ALA A 372 33.88 -21.80 3.11
N ASN A 373 33.86 -22.57 4.18
CA ASN A 373 32.88 -22.43 5.26
C ASN A 373 33.56 -22.00 6.56
N PHE A 374 33.07 -20.90 7.15
CA PHE A 374 33.61 -20.29 8.34
C PHE A 374 32.62 -20.41 9.51
N MET A 375 33.12 -20.83 10.67
CA MET A 375 32.37 -20.75 11.94
C MET A 375 32.73 -19.42 12.59
N LEU A 376 31.78 -18.47 12.62
CA LEU A 376 32.02 -17.13 13.17
C LEU A 376 31.40 -17.00 14.56
N HIS A 377 32.09 -16.24 15.41
CA HIS A 377 31.69 -15.89 16.77
C HIS A 377 32.16 -14.48 17.10
N GLY A 378 31.59 -13.89 18.14
CA GLY A 378 31.91 -12.53 18.60
C GLY A 378 33.36 -12.39 19.07
N ILE A 379 34.09 -11.44 18.48
CA ILE A 379 35.51 -11.17 18.77
C ILE A 379 35.73 -9.89 19.59
N ARG A 380 34.66 -9.25 20.08
CA ARG A 380 34.62 -7.98 20.84
C ARG A 380 35.25 -6.79 20.12
N SER A 381 35.34 -6.87 18.80
CA SER A 381 35.90 -5.85 17.94
C SER A 381 35.36 -6.02 16.52
N SER A 382 35.39 -4.95 15.74
CA SER A 382 35.11 -5.03 14.32
C SER A 382 36.39 -5.33 13.55
N ALA A 383 36.33 -6.24 12.59
CA ALA A 383 37.48 -6.64 11.79
C ALA A 383 37.11 -7.01 10.35
N ASP A 384 37.98 -6.65 9.41
CA ASP A 384 37.98 -7.19 8.06
C ASP A 384 38.79 -8.47 8.02
N VAL A 385 38.21 -9.52 7.44
CA VAL A 385 38.87 -10.80 7.19
C VAL A 385 39.14 -10.91 5.71
N SER A 386 40.41 -11.04 5.35
CA SER A 386 40.85 -11.38 3.99
C SER A 386 41.51 -12.74 4.00
N PHE A 387 41.28 -13.55 2.97
CA PHE A 387 41.90 -14.87 2.89
C PHE A 387 42.32 -15.22 1.47
N ASP A 388 43.48 -15.86 1.39
CA ASP A 388 44.02 -16.43 0.17
C ASP A 388 43.94 -17.95 0.24
N ILE A 389 43.78 -18.60 -0.91
CA ILE A 389 43.96 -20.05 -1.05
C ILE A 389 45.30 -20.28 -1.72
N CYS A 390 46.13 -21.14 -1.12
CA CYS A 390 47.43 -21.50 -1.65
C CYS A 390 47.48 -22.98 -2.02
N ASP A 391 48.07 -23.30 -3.17
CA ASP A 391 48.36 -24.67 -3.60
C ASP A 391 49.53 -25.28 -2.80
N ALA A 392 49.83 -26.57 -3.05
CA ALA A 392 50.96 -27.28 -2.43
C ALA A 392 52.34 -26.66 -2.77
N GLN A 393 52.43 -25.90 -3.87
CA GLN A 393 53.63 -25.17 -4.28
C GLN A 393 53.71 -23.76 -3.69
N ASN A 394 52.77 -23.40 -2.82
CA ASN A 394 52.67 -22.13 -2.12
C ASN A 394 52.35 -20.92 -3.03
N HIS A 395 51.76 -21.15 -4.21
CA HIS A 395 51.15 -20.10 -5.01
C HIS A 395 49.78 -19.75 -4.43
N CYS A 396 49.62 -18.50 -4.01
CA CYS A 396 48.40 -18.01 -3.35
C CYS A 396 47.62 -17.07 -4.27
N ILE A 397 46.31 -17.27 -4.36
CA ILE A 397 45.37 -16.36 -5.02
C ILE A 397 44.42 -15.81 -3.95
N PHE A 398 44.16 -14.51 -4.01
CA PHE A 398 43.16 -13.86 -3.17
C PHE A 398 41.80 -14.52 -3.41
N ALA A 399 41.25 -15.12 -2.36
CA ALA A 399 40.04 -15.92 -2.48
C ALA A 399 38.79 -15.15 -2.08
N GLY A 400 38.91 -14.25 -1.11
CA GLY A 400 37.78 -13.43 -0.71
C GLY A 400 38.04 -12.57 0.51
N THR A 401 37.02 -11.76 0.82
CA THR A 401 36.98 -10.92 2.01
C THR A 401 35.56 -10.92 2.60
N PHE A 402 35.46 -10.74 3.91
CA PHE A 402 34.21 -10.45 4.61
C PHE A 402 34.50 -9.60 5.85
N ALA A 403 33.47 -9.03 6.46
CA ALA A 403 33.60 -8.19 7.65
C ALA A 403 32.83 -8.75 8.83
N ILE A 404 33.37 -8.55 10.03
CA ILE A 404 32.72 -8.80 11.31
C ILE A 404 32.48 -7.43 11.94
N LEU A 405 31.21 -7.11 12.21
CA LEU A 405 30.83 -5.92 12.99
C LEU A 405 30.70 -6.33 14.46
N GLY A 406 31.35 -5.58 15.33
CA GLY A 406 31.45 -5.89 16.75
C GLY A 406 32.13 -4.80 17.55
N GLY A 407 32.07 -4.91 18.87
CA GLY A 407 32.64 -3.90 19.76
C GLY A 407 32.61 -4.33 21.22
N PRO A 408 33.25 -3.57 22.12
CA PRO A 408 33.25 -3.86 23.55
C PRO A 408 31.87 -4.04 24.20
N LEU A 409 30.83 -3.41 23.66
CA LEU A 409 29.46 -3.52 24.18
C LEU A 409 28.66 -4.69 23.56
N GLU A 410 29.22 -5.47 22.65
CA GLU A 410 28.48 -6.54 21.97
C GLU A 410 28.00 -7.63 22.95
N MET A 411 26.83 -8.20 22.66
CA MET A 411 26.42 -9.45 23.30
C MET A 411 27.26 -10.61 22.73
N PRO A 412 27.67 -11.59 23.54
CA PRO A 412 28.34 -12.78 22.99
C PRO A 412 27.42 -13.54 22.04
N TRP A 413 27.94 -13.89 20.86
CA TRP A 413 27.21 -14.62 19.83
C TRP A 413 28.12 -15.63 19.12
N VAL A 414 27.49 -16.67 18.58
CA VAL A 414 28.11 -17.70 17.72
C VAL A 414 27.03 -18.11 16.73
N PHE A 415 27.33 -18.14 15.44
CA PHE A 415 26.36 -18.69 14.48
C PHE A 415 26.18 -20.20 14.73
N ASP A 416 24.95 -20.68 14.63
CA ASP A 416 24.64 -22.11 14.68
C ASP A 416 25.01 -22.82 13.36
N ARG A 417 25.24 -22.05 12.30
CA ARG A 417 25.58 -22.53 10.95
C ARG A 417 26.84 -21.86 10.40
N LEU A 418 27.41 -22.47 9.37
CA LEU A 418 28.63 -21.99 8.73
C LEU A 418 28.33 -20.88 7.72
N PHE A 419 29.08 -19.79 7.77
CA PHE A 419 29.13 -18.81 6.69
C PHE A 419 29.88 -19.40 5.49
N LYS A 420 29.19 -19.60 4.38
CA LYS A 420 29.73 -20.11 3.11
C LYS A 420 30.22 -18.96 2.25
N TYR A 421 31.37 -19.14 1.59
CA TYR A 421 31.92 -18.23 0.61
C TYR A 421 32.27 -19.00 -0.66
N ASP A 422 31.75 -18.59 -1.81
CA ASP A 422 31.99 -19.28 -3.09
C ASP A 422 33.44 -19.04 -3.55
N VAL A 423 34.24 -20.11 -3.55
CA VAL A 423 35.66 -20.11 -3.95
C VAL A 423 35.88 -20.90 -5.25
N THR A 424 34.80 -21.21 -5.98
CA THR A 424 34.84 -22.03 -7.19
C THR A 424 35.77 -21.44 -8.25
N SER A 425 35.76 -20.13 -8.45
CA SER A 425 36.63 -19.44 -9.41
C SER A 425 38.11 -19.59 -9.04
N VAL A 426 38.44 -19.51 -7.75
CA VAL A 426 39.81 -19.64 -7.24
C VAL A 426 40.32 -21.07 -7.38
N PHE A 427 39.48 -22.06 -7.07
CA PHE A 427 39.79 -23.47 -7.30
C PHE A 427 40.04 -23.75 -8.79
N LYS A 428 39.24 -23.16 -9.69
CA LYS A 428 39.47 -23.26 -11.15
C LYS A 428 40.80 -22.60 -11.56
N GLN A 429 41.13 -21.42 -11.04
CA GLN A 429 42.37 -20.69 -11.36
C GLN A 429 43.63 -21.42 -10.87
N LEU A 430 43.58 -22.02 -9.69
CA LEU A 430 44.69 -22.83 -9.14
C LEU A 430 44.69 -24.28 -9.64
N HIS A 431 43.74 -24.66 -10.50
CA HIS A 431 43.54 -26.03 -10.96
C HIS A 431 43.38 -27.05 -9.82
N LEU A 432 42.77 -26.62 -8.71
CA LEU A 432 42.50 -27.45 -7.54
C LEU A 432 41.20 -28.23 -7.70
N ARG A 433 41.19 -29.43 -7.15
CA ARG A 433 39.98 -30.23 -6.89
C ARG A 433 39.66 -30.19 -5.39
N PRO A 434 38.42 -30.51 -4.97
CA PRO A 434 38.07 -30.53 -3.55
C PRO A 434 38.97 -31.42 -2.67
N ASP A 435 39.56 -32.48 -3.26
CA ASP A 435 40.48 -33.44 -2.65
C ASP A 435 41.97 -33.09 -2.82
N SER A 436 42.29 -31.96 -3.46
CA SER A 436 43.68 -31.49 -3.61
C SER A 436 44.25 -31.01 -2.27
N GLU A 437 45.59 -30.97 -2.16
CA GLU A 437 46.26 -30.37 -1.01
C GLU A 437 46.34 -28.84 -1.20
N TYR A 438 45.70 -28.09 -0.29
CA TYR A 438 45.70 -26.63 -0.27
C TYR A 438 45.64 -26.12 1.18
N ARG A 439 45.98 -24.85 1.38
CA ARG A 439 45.90 -24.18 2.68
C ARG A 439 45.28 -22.79 2.57
N PHE A 440 44.58 -22.39 3.62
CA PHE A 440 44.06 -21.03 3.76
C PHE A 440 45.09 -20.14 4.46
N LYS A 441 45.32 -18.94 3.91
CA LYS A 441 46.11 -17.89 4.55
C LYS A 441 45.16 -16.74 4.90
N MET A 442 44.82 -16.61 6.17
CA MET A 442 43.89 -15.60 6.67
C MET A 442 44.63 -14.41 7.28
N ARG A 443 44.09 -13.22 7.08
CA ARG A 443 44.51 -11.96 7.71
C ARG A 443 43.28 -11.25 8.25
N LEU A 444 43.32 -10.95 9.55
CA LEU A 444 42.27 -10.21 10.25
C LEU A 444 42.80 -8.81 10.55
N THR A 445 42.10 -7.77 10.14
CA THR A 445 42.51 -6.37 10.34
C THR A 445 41.42 -5.62 11.08
N ALA A 446 41.71 -5.14 12.29
CA ALA A 446 40.78 -4.34 13.08
C ALA A 446 40.51 -2.98 12.43
N VAL A 447 39.48 -2.27 12.90
CA VAL A 447 39.08 -0.93 12.42
C VAL A 447 40.23 0.07 12.40
N ASN A 448 41.07 0.06 13.44
CA ASN A 448 42.22 0.97 13.57
C ASN A 448 43.43 0.57 12.69
N GLY A 449 43.31 -0.50 11.89
CA GLY A 449 44.37 -1.02 11.02
C GLY A 449 45.30 -2.04 11.67
N THR A 450 45.12 -2.41 12.94
CA THR A 450 45.97 -3.43 13.57
C THR A 450 45.62 -4.83 13.09
N GLU A 451 46.63 -5.61 12.70
CA GLU A 451 46.45 -7.03 12.38
C GLU A 451 46.19 -7.82 13.68
N LEU A 452 45.08 -8.55 13.70
CA LEU A 452 44.66 -9.39 14.82
C LEU A 452 45.19 -10.82 14.63
N ASP A 453 45.25 -11.59 15.72
CA ASP A 453 45.64 -13.00 15.67
C ASP A 453 44.63 -13.80 14.82
N PRO A 454 45.05 -14.43 13.70
CA PRO A 454 44.16 -15.24 12.88
C PRO A 454 43.53 -16.44 13.63
N HIS A 455 44.15 -16.91 14.71
CA HIS A 455 43.62 -17.99 15.55
C HIS A 455 42.40 -17.57 16.38
N MET A 456 42.01 -16.29 16.36
CA MET A 456 40.73 -15.85 16.90
C MET A 456 39.54 -16.45 16.15
N LEU A 457 39.72 -16.89 14.90
CA LEU A 457 38.70 -17.63 14.13
C LEU A 457 39.11 -19.10 13.98
N HIS A 458 38.10 -19.97 13.91
CA HIS A 458 38.32 -21.37 13.58
C HIS A 458 38.84 -21.51 12.15
N ALA A 459 39.68 -22.51 11.91
CA ALA A 459 40.13 -22.82 10.56
C ALA A 459 38.92 -23.12 9.65
N PRO A 460 38.86 -22.55 8.43
CA PRO A 460 37.76 -22.78 7.53
C PRO A 460 37.74 -24.23 7.04
N SER A 461 36.53 -24.74 6.81
CA SER A 461 36.32 -26.02 6.12
C SER A 461 36.01 -25.77 4.65
N VAL A 462 36.07 -26.81 3.81
CA VAL A 462 35.64 -26.74 2.41
C VAL A 462 34.49 -27.70 2.18
N SER A 463 33.47 -27.24 1.47
CA SER A 463 32.35 -28.07 1.02
C SER A 463 32.23 -28.03 -0.50
N PHE A 464 31.83 -29.16 -1.08
CA PHE A 464 31.53 -29.28 -2.51
C PHE A 464 30.03 -29.53 -2.67
N LEU A 465 29.37 -28.68 -3.45
CA LEU A 465 27.95 -28.77 -3.74
C LEU A 465 27.77 -29.15 -5.22
N PRO A 466 27.31 -30.37 -5.52
CA PRO A 466 27.10 -30.78 -6.90
C PRO A 466 25.88 -30.09 -7.52
N GLY A 467 25.96 -29.79 -8.81
CA GLY A 467 24.90 -29.23 -9.61
C GLY A 467 23.68 -30.16 -9.72
N ARG A 468 22.47 -29.59 -9.70
CA ARG A 468 21.23 -30.35 -9.89
C ARG A 468 20.96 -30.58 -11.38
N GLY A 469 21.35 -31.74 -11.92
CA GLY A 469 20.99 -32.12 -13.30
C GLY A 469 19.47 -32.23 -13.54
N GLU A 470 19.02 -32.12 -14.80
CA GLU A 470 17.58 -32.06 -15.21
C GLU A 470 16.69 -33.16 -14.59
N GLN A 471 17.21 -34.38 -14.38
CA GLN A 471 16.44 -35.48 -13.80
C GLN A 471 16.23 -35.38 -12.27
N ARG A 472 17.12 -34.70 -11.54
CA ARG A 472 16.97 -34.47 -10.08
C ARG A 472 16.14 -33.23 -9.76
N ALA A 473 15.98 -32.31 -10.72
CA ALA A 473 15.08 -31.16 -10.59
C ALA A 473 13.60 -31.56 -10.47
N ARG A 474 13.19 -32.69 -11.07
CA ARG A 474 11.85 -33.27 -10.87
C ARG A 474 11.67 -33.92 -9.49
N ALA A 475 12.70 -34.60 -8.97
CA ALA A 475 12.64 -35.21 -7.63
C ALA A 475 12.70 -34.19 -6.49
N ALA A 476 13.36 -33.03 -6.68
CA ALA A 476 13.40 -31.95 -5.69
C ALA A 476 12.13 -31.07 -5.66
N ARG A 477 11.16 -31.29 -6.58
CA ARG A 477 9.78 -30.83 -6.40
C ARG A 477 9.01 -31.69 -5.38
N GLU A 478 9.56 -32.86 -5.03
CA GLU A 478 8.97 -33.86 -4.15
C GLU A 478 9.81 -34.06 -2.87
N ASP A 479 10.49 -33.03 -2.35
CA ASP A 479 10.76 -33.05 -0.91
C ASP A 479 9.42 -32.72 -0.24
N PRO A 480 8.75 -33.67 0.44
CA PRO A 480 7.53 -33.36 1.14
C PRO A 480 7.94 -32.54 2.36
N VAL A 481 7.89 -31.22 2.23
CA VAL A 481 7.74 -30.38 3.40
C VAL A 481 6.37 -30.73 3.95
N THR A 482 6.34 -31.65 4.91
CA THR A 482 5.19 -31.89 5.78
C THR A 482 5.04 -30.68 6.69
N THR A 483 4.71 -29.53 6.13
CA THR A 483 3.92 -28.54 6.83
C THR A 483 2.48 -28.87 6.47
N VAL A 484 1.76 -29.43 7.44
CA VAL A 484 0.29 -29.34 7.43
C VAL A 484 0.01 -27.84 7.49
N SER A 485 -0.09 -27.21 6.33
CA SER A 485 -0.44 -25.81 6.23
C SER A 485 -1.84 -25.69 6.83
N ASN A 486 -1.94 -25.01 7.97
CA ASN A 486 -3.23 -24.71 8.60
C ASN A 486 -4.02 -23.65 7.80
N VAL A 487 -3.50 -23.21 6.65
CA VAL A 487 -4.13 -22.26 5.73
C VAL A 487 -5.27 -22.94 4.99
N VAL A 488 -6.44 -22.31 5.01
CA VAL A 488 -7.63 -22.80 4.32
C VAL A 488 -7.89 -22.02 3.05
N THR A 489 -8.19 -22.73 1.97
CA THR A 489 -8.50 -22.10 0.69
C THR A 489 -10.01 -21.97 0.51
N ARG A 490 -10.45 -20.76 0.14
CA ARG A 490 -11.79 -20.47 -0.38
C ARG A 490 -11.77 -20.68 -1.87
N TYR A 491 -12.59 -21.63 -2.33
CA TYR A 491 -12.67 -22.02 -3.74
C TYR A 491 -13.86 -21.36 -4.42
N ASP A 492 -13.78 -21.21 -5.74
CA ASP A 492 -14.97 -20.93 -6.55
C ASP A 492 -16.01 -22.02 -6.31
N VAL A 493 -17.24 -21.64 -5.98
CA VAL A 493 -18.36 -22.56 -5.72
C VAL A 493 -18.59 -23.52 -6.91
N ASP A 494 -18.34 -23.08 -8.14
CA ASP A 494 -18.49 -23.89 -9.35
C ASP A 494 -17.35 -24.90 -9.54
N SER A 495 -16.24 -24.75 -8.82
CA SER A 495 -15.06 -25.62 -8.89
C SER A 495 -14.99 -26.67 -7.76
N LEU A 496 -15.93 -26.63 -6.82
CA LEU A 496 -15.94 -27.54 -5.68
C LEU A 496 -16.06 -28.99 -6.13
N THR A 497 -15.19 -29.84 -5.58
CA THR A 497 -15.34 -31.29 -5.67
C THR A 497 -16.51 -31.75 -4.80
N LEU A 498 -17.06 -32.94 -5.10
CA LEU A 498 -18.14 -33.54 -4.30
C LEU A 498 -17.73 -33.73 -2.84
N GLU A 499 -16.46 -34.06 -2.57
CA GLU A 499 -15.94 -34.22 -1.22
C GLU A 499 -15.94 -32.90 -0.45
N GLN A 500 -15.45 -31.81 -1.07
CA GLN A 500 -15.44 -30.48 -0.47
C GLN A 500 -16.87 -29.97 -0.22
N ALA A 501 -17.76 -30.11 -1.20
CA ALA A 501 -19.17 -29.73 -1.06
C ALA A 501 -19.87 -30.55 0.04
N SER A 502 -19.60 -31.86 0.13
CA SER A 502 -20.15 -32.71 1.20
C SER A 502 -19.59 -32.34 2.57
N SER A 503 -18.29 -32.05 2.67
CA SER A 503 -17.65 -31.59 3.91
C SER A 503 -18.29 -30.29 4.42
N LEU A 504 -18.54 -29.32 3.54
CA LEU A 504 -19.23 -28.08 3.87
C LEU A 504 -20.68 -28.31 4.30
N ARG A 505 -21.45 -29.12 3.56
CA ARG A 505 -22.84 -29.47 3.91
C ARG A 505 -22.89 -30.13 5.30
N ASN A 506 -22.07 -31.14 5.54
CA ASN A 506 -22.03 -31.86 6.82
C ASN A 506 -21.62 -30.94 7.98
N ALA A 507 -20.61 -30.10 7.78
CA ALA A 507 -20.18 -29.13 8.78
C ALA A 507 -21.33 -28.17 9.12
N PHE A 508 -22.01 -27.62 8.11
CA PHE A 508 -23.14 -26.72 8.30
C PHE A 508 -24.32 -27.40 9.00
N THR A 509 -24.70 -28.61 8.61
CA THR A 509 -25.78 -29.37 9.28
C THR A 509 -25.48 -29.68 10.74
N SER A 510 -24.19 -29.86 11.09
CA SER A 510 -23.75 -30.12 12.46
C SER A 510 -23.65 -28.86 13.35
N PHE A 511 -23.93 -27.67 12.81
CA PHE A 511 -24.13 -26.50 13.64
C PHE A 511 -25.30 -26.75 14.59
N SER A 512 -25.10 -26.51 15.89
CA SER A 512 -26.26 -26.32 16.75
C SER A 512 -27.08 -25.16 16.17
N LEU A 513 -28.40 -25.28 16.09
CA LEU A 513 -29.27 -24.20 15.59
C LEU A 513 -28.98 -22.85 16.28
N THR A 514 -28.46 -22.87 17.52
CA THR A 514 -28.01 -21.71 18.29
C THR A 514 -26.73 -21.03 17.83
N SER A 515 -25.79 -21.74 17.19
CA SER A 515 -24.48 -21.17 16.83
C SER A 515 -24.50 -20.41 15.51
N TYR A 516 -25.22 -20.90 14.49
CA TYR A 516 -25.32 -20.21 13.20
C TYR A 516 -26.07 -18.88 13.35
N GLU A 517 -27.24 -18.93 14.00
CA GLU A 517 -28.07 -17.75 14.22
C GLU A 517 -27.34 -16.67 15.03
N ALA A 518 -26.51 -17.07 16.00
CA ALA A 518 -25.71 -16.13 16.77
C ALA A 518 -24.68 -15.39 15.89
N ILE A 519 -23.99 -16.11 15.00
CA ILE A 519 -23.01 -15.51 14.08
C ILE A 519 -23.72 -14.65 13.03
N ALA A 520 -24.81 -15.14 12.41
CA ALA A 520 -25.60 -14.37 11.46
C ALA A 520 -26.18 -13.08 12.09
N SER A 521 -26.56 -13.16 13.38
CA SER A 521 -27.03 -11.98 14.13
C SER A 521 -25.96 -10.91 14.27
N PHE A 522 -24.66 -11.22 14.16
CA PHE A 522 -23.61 -10.18 14.22
C PHE A 522 -23.79 -9.14 13.12
N HIS A 523 -24.45 -9.45 12.00
CA HIS A 523 -24.72 -8.47 10.94
C HIS A 523 -25.71 -7.40 11.41
N ALA A 524 -26.95 -7.80 11.72
CA ALA A 524 -28.04 -6.86 12.00
C ALA A 524 -29.02 -7.34 13.09
N GLY A 525 -28.60 -8.29 13.93
CA GLY A 525 -29.38 -8.78 15.07
C GLY A 525 -29.61 -7.70 16.12
N SER A 526 -30.80 -7.70 16.71
CA SER A 526 -31.19 -6.69 17.70
C SER A 526 -30.36 -6.79 18.98
N GLY A 527 -29.94 -5.65 19.52
CA GLY A 527 -29.33 -5.57 20.86
C GLY A 527 -27.82 -5.82 20.94
N LEU A 528 -27.15 -6.10 19.82
CA LEU A 528 -25.71 -6.44 19.82
C LEU A 528 -24.78 -5.22 19.74
N CYS A 529 -25.21 -4.15 19.07
CA CYS A 529 -24.41 -2.93 18.89
C CYS A 529 -25.16 -1.71 19.42
N PRO A 530 -24.91 -1.32 20.68
CA PRO A 530 -25.50 -0.11 21.28
C PRO A 530 -24.72 1.16 20.93
N GLU A 531 -25.43 2.28 20.73
CA GLU A 531 -24.83 3.64 20.83
C GLU A 531 -24.84 4.11 22.28
N ASN A 532 -25.88 3.74 23.03
CA ASN A 532 -26.05 4.01 24.44
C ASN A 532 -26.99 2.96 25.06
N ALA A 533 -27.31 3.11 26.35
CA ALA A 533 -28.12 2.14 27.10
C ALA A 533 -29.55 1.91 26.54
N SER A 534 -30.05 2.78 25.67
CA SER A 534 -31.43 2.75 25.15
C SER A 534 -31.56 2.60 23.63
N VAL A 535 -30.47 2.74 22.87
CA VAL A 535 -30.49 2.73 21.40
C VAL A 535 -29.51 1.70 20.88
N THR A 536 -30.02 0.77 20.06
CA THR A 536 -29.26 -0.31 19.42
C THR A 536 -29.50 -0.30 17.93
N PHE A 537 -28.48 -0.63 17.16
CA PHE A 537 -28.55 -0.72 15.70
C PHE A 537 -27.95 -2.02 15.20
N ALA A 538 -28.20 -2.29 13.92
CA ALA A 538 -27.42 -3.22 13.13
C ALA A 538 -25.92 -2.88 13.26
N CYS A 539 -25.12 -3.92 13.42
CA CYS A 539 -23.69 -3.80 13.64
C CYS A 539 -22.92 -3.59 12.33
N VAL A 540 -23.45 -4.10 11.21
CA VAL A 540 -22.85 -3.91 9.89
C VAL A 540 -22.79 -2.42 9.53
N PRO A 541 -21.62 -1.90 9.14
CA PRO A 541 -21.45 -0.47 8.89
C PRO A 541 -21.63 -0.15 7.40
N HIS A 542 -22.84 -0.36 6.86
CA HIS A 542 -23.18 0.11 5.51
C HIS A 542 -23.00 1.62 5.37
N GLY A 543 -22.46 2.08 4.25
CA GLY A 543 -22.15 3.49 4.04
C GLY A 543 -20.91 4.01 4.77
N PHE A 544 -20.13 3.15 5.44
CA PHE A 544 -18.88 3.53 6.11
C PHE A 544 -17.66 2.81 5.50
N ALA A 545 -16.49 3.43 5.66
CA ALA A 545 -15.22 2.91 5.14
C ALA A 545 -14.77 1.57 5.73
N ASN A 546 -15.34 1.15 6.86
CA ASN A 546 -15.01 -0.12 7.49
C ASN A 546 -15.96 -1.28 7.11
N LEU A 547 -16.86 -1.12 6.13
CA LEU A 547 -17.70 -2.21 5.61
C LEU A 547 -16.92 -3.46 5.16
N PRO A 548 -15.91 -3.38 4.27
CA PRO A 548 -15.19 -4.57 3.81
C PRO A 548 -14.43 -5.24 4.96
N HIS A 549 -13.92 -4.46 5.90
CA HIS A 549 -13.27 -4.93 7.11
C HIS A 549 -14.23 -5.74 8.00
N PHE A 550 -15.44 -5.22 8.22
CA PHE A 550 -16.49 -5.91 8.98
C PHE A 550 -16.88 -7.24 8.31
N ASN A 551 -17.12 -7.21 7.00
CA ASN A 551 -17.49 -8.39 6.22
C ASN A 551 -16.39 -9.47 6.24
N ARG A 552 -15.12 -9.07 6.11
CA ARG A 552 -13.97 -9.98 6.24
C ARG A 552 -13.94 -10.68 7.60
N LEU A 553 -14.12 -9.92 8.69
CA LEU A 553 -14.09 -10.51 10.03
C LEU A 553 -15.31 -11.41 10.30
N LEU A 554 -16.47 -11.06 9.75
CA LEU A 554 -17.68 -11.87 9.81
C LEU A 554 -17.49 -13.22 9.08
N LEU A 555 -16.85 -13.21 7.91
CA LEU A 555 -16.48 -14.44 7.19
C LEU A 555 -15.51 -15.30 7.99
N VAL A 556 -14.46 -14.71 8.58
CA VAL A 556 -13.51 -15.43 9.44
C VAL A 556 -14.23 -16.09 10.62
N GLN A 557 -15.16 -15.37 11.27
CA GLN A 557 -15.95 -15.91 12.37
C GLN A 557 -16.74 -17.17 11.94
N MET A 558 -17.44 -17.09 10.81
CA MET A 558 -18.24 -18.20 10.29
C MET A 558 -17.37 -19.36 9.81
N GLU A 559 -16.26 -19.08 9.15
CA GLU A 559 -15.31 -20.07 8.64
C GLU A 559 -14.65 -20.85 9.77
N MET A 560 -14.23 -20.16 10.84
CA MET A 560 -13.70 -20.83 12.03
C MET A 560 -14.73 -21.77 12.67
N ALA A 561 -15.99 -21.34 12.76
CA ALA A 561 -17.06 -22.18 13.29
C ALA A 561 -17.35 -23.39 12.39
N LEU A 562 -17.28 -23.25 11.06
CA LEU A 562 -17.37 -24.38 10.11
C LEU A 562 -16.20 -25.36 10.26
N ARG A 563 -14.99 -24.86 10.48
CA ARG A 563 -13.79 -25.71 10.68
C ARG A 563 -13.87 -26.52 11.96
N GLU A 564 -14.36 -25.94 13.06
CA GLU A 564 -14.62 -26.68 14.31
C GLU A 564 -15.62 -27.83 14.11
N LYS A 565 -16.44 -27.74 13.08
CA LYS A 565 -17.41 -28.76 12.66
C LYS A 565 -16.90 -29.70 11.56
N GLY A 566 -15.62 -29.64 11.22
CA GLY A 566 -14.97 -30.57 10.29
C GLY A 566 -15.01 -30.13 8.82
N ALA A 567 -15.28 -28.85 8.53
CA ALA A 567 -15.09 -28.32 7.18
C ALA A 567 -13.61 -28.40 6.78
N THR A 568 -13.35 -29.02 5.62
CA THR A 568 -12.00 -29.21 5.04
C THR A 568 -11.56 -28.03 4.17
N THR A 569 -12.50 -27.20 3.73
CA THR A 569 -12.26 -26.01 2.90
C THR A 569 -12.85 -24.77 3.53
N GLY A 570 -12.51 -23.62 2.97
CA GLY A 570 -13.05 -22.34 3.38
C GLY A 570 -14.46 -22.14 2.86
N ILE A 571 -15.06 -21.02 3.25
CA ILE A 571 -16.35 -20.59 2.69
C ILE A 571 -16.14 -20.36 1.19
N PRO A 572 -16.86 -21.07 0.30
CA PRO A 572 -16.69 -20.88 -1.13
C PRO A 572 -17.19 -19.50 -1.54
N TYR A 573 -16.62 -18.92 -2.59
CA TYR A 573 -17.10 -17.66 -3.16
C TYR A 573 -17.90 -17.92 -4.44
N TRP A 574 -18.86 -17.04 -4.73
CA TRP A 574 -19.63 -17.08 -5.98
C TRP A 574 -19.21 -15.94 -6.91
N ASP A 575 -18.54 -16.28 -8.03
CA ASP A 575 -18.16 -15.30 -9.06
C ASP A 575 -19.37 -14.86 -9.91
N TRP A 576 -20.19 -13.98 -9.33
CA TRP A 576 -21.37 -13.38 -9.96
C TRP A 576 -21.03 -12.43 -11.13
N THR A 577 -19.76 -12.19 -11.45
CA THR A 577 -19.36 -11.41 -12.64
C THR A 577 -19.44 -12.22 -13.94
N ARG A 578 -19.56 -13.54 -13.84
CA ARG A 578 -19.80 -14.44 -14.98
C ARG A 578 -21.26 -14.38 -15.40
N THR A 579 -21.55 -14.80 -16.62
CA THR A 579 -22.94 -14.96 -17.08
C THR A 579 -23.70 -15.94 -16.17
N ILE A 580 -24.72 -15.45 -15.46
CA ILE A 580 -25.52 -16.22 -14.52
C ILE A 580 -26.68 -16.85 -15.29
N ARG A 581 -26.84 -18.17 -15.20
CA ARG A 581 -27.99 -18.90 -15.77
C ARG A 581 -28.92 -19.46 -14.69
N ALA A 582 -28.38 -19.70 -13.52
CA ALA A 582 -29.06 -20.19 -12.33
C ALA A 582 -28.19 -19.84 -11.11
N LEU A 583 -28.78 -19.92 -9.92
CA LEU A 583 -28.02 -19.85 -8.67
C LEU A 583 -27.06 -21.05 -8.54
N PRO A 584 -25.95 -20.94 -7.80
CA PRO A 584 -25.01 -22.04 -7.60
C PRO A 584 -25.70 -23.30 -7.05
N SER A 585 -25.32 -24.48 -7.55
CA SER A 585 -25.94 -25.76 -7.18
C SER A 585 -25.92 -26.01 -5.67
N LEU A 586 -24.86 -25.58 -4.99
CA LEU A 586 -24.71 -25.68 -3.53
C LEU A 586 -25.90 -25.05 -2.78
N VAL A 587 -26.46 -23.95 -3.28
CA VAL A 587 -27.56 -23.21 -2.65
C VAL A 587 -28.91 -23.36 -3.36
N ALA A 588 -28.93 -23.89 -4.59
CA ALA A 588 -30.14 -23.97 -5.42
C ALA A 588 -30.96 -25.25 -5.18
N GLU A 589 -30.34 -26.34 -4.75
CA GLU A 589 -31.00 -27.64 -4.59
C GLU A 589 -31.87 -27.69 -3.32
N SER A 590 -33.20 -27.81 -3.49
CA SER A 590 -34.15 -28.04 -2.38
C SER A 590 -34.11 -29.50 -1.90
N GLY A 591 -34.25 -29.74 -0.59
CA GLY A 591 -34.24 -31.09 0.01
C GLY A 591 -33.54 -31.09 1.38
N ASP A 592 -32.77 -32.14 1.69
CA ASP A 592 -31.87 -32.19 2.85
C ASP A 592 -30.57 -31.41 2.55
N ASN A 593 -30.72 -30.12 2.23
CA ASN A 593 -29.63 -29.22 1.89
C ASN A 593 -29.65 -28.00 2.81
N SER A 594 -28.75 -27.96 3.80
CA SER A 594 -28.67 -26.86 4.75
C SER A 594 -28.21 -25.52 4.13
N PHE A 595 -27.73 -25.51 2.89
CA PHE A 595 -27.38 -24.29 2.14
C PHE A 595 -28.56 -23.72 1.31
N PHE A 596 -29.68 -24.44 1.21
CA PHE A 596 -30.85 -23.97 0.47
C PHE A 596 -31.51 -22.76 1.15
N GLY A 597 -31.64 -22.82 2.47
CA GLY A 597 -32.23 -21.77 3.30
C GLY A 597 -32.08 -22.09 4.79
N TYR A 598 -32.45 -21.15 5.64
CA TYR A 598 -32.34 -21.26 7.09
C TYR A 598 -33.64 -20.85 7.79
N HIS A 599 -33.98 -21.53 8.88
CA HIS A 599 -35.12 -21.19 9.72
C HIS A 599 -34.71 -20.22 10.84
N ILE A 600 -35.09 -18.96 10.73
CA ILE A 600 -34.81 -17.90 11.71
C ILE A 600 -35.72 -18.09 12.92
N ARG A 601 -35.17 -18.58 14.04
CA ARG A 601 -35.97 -18.90 15.24
C ARG A 601 -36.52 -17.66 15.92
N GLN A 602 -35.75 -16.57 15.97
CA GLN A 602 -36.23 -15.29 16.54
C GLN A 602 -37.46 -14.73 15.82
N ALA A 603 -37.55 -14.92 14.49
CA ALA A 603 -38.68 -14.47 13.68
C ALA A 603 -39.74 -15.56 13.45
N ASN A 604 -39.42 -16.83 13.74
CA ASN A 604 -40.20 -18.01 13.36
C ASN A 604 -40.56 -18.02 11.86
N LYS A 605 -39.57 -17.75 11.01
CA LYS A 605 -39.70 -17.64 9.55
C LYS A 605 -38.48 -18.23 8.86
N ASP A 606 -38.69 -18.81 7.69
CA ASP A 606 -37.61 -19.27 6.82
C ASP A 606 -37.09 -18.10 5.97
N THR A 607 -35.80 -18.15 5.63
CA THR A 607 -35.21 -17.24 4.65
C THR A 607 -35.82 -17.47 3.27
N VAL A 608 -36.12 -16.40 2.55
CA VAL A 608 -36.73 -16.45 1.21
C VAL A 608 -35.81 -15.76 0.20
N ARG A 609 -35.77 -16.29 -1.03
CA ARG A 609 -35.10 -15.66 -2.17
C ARG A 609 -36.13 -15.39 -3.26
N ASP A 610 -36.06 -14.21 -3.85
CA ASP A 610 -36.85 -13.78 -5.01
C ASP A 610 -35.89 -13.23 -6.08
N PRO A 611 -35.13 -14.11 -6.77
CA PRO A 611 -34.15 -13.67 -7.74
C PRO A 611 -34.79 -12.90 -8.89
N GLN A 612 -34.39 -11.65 -9.08
CA GLN A 612 -34.92 -10.76 -10.11
C GLN A 612 -34.32 -11.09 -11.48
N GLU A 613 -35.08 -10.88 -12.56
CA GLU A 613 -34.66 -11.14 -13.94
C GLU A 613 -33.35 -10.43 -14.31
N ASP A 614 -33.16 -9.20 -13.81
CA ASP A 614 -31.94 -8.40 -14.02
C ASP A 614 -30.64 -9.09 -13.58
N LEU A 615 -30.73 -10.12 -12.71
CA LEU A 615 -29.59 -10.97 -12.32
C LEU A 615 -29.06 -11.81 -13.49
N TYR A 616 -29.94 -12.21 -14.41
CA TYR A 616 -29.66 -13.14 -15.51
C TYR A 616 -29.41 -12.43 -16.85
N VAL A 617 -29.63 -11.12 -16.93
CA VAL A 617 -29.48 -10.32 -18.16
C VAL A 617 -28.01 -9.96 -18.44
N ALA A 618 -27.56 -10.24 -19.66
CA ALA A 618 -26.26 -9.75 -20.17
C ALA A 618 -26.38 -8.32 -20.69
N SER A 619 -25.48 -7.42 -20.28
CA SER A 619 -25.48 -6.01 -20.69
C SER A 619 -24.99 -5.84 -22.14
N ARG A 620 -23.88 -6.50 -22.50
CA ARG A 620 -23.27 -6.49 -23.84
C ARG A 620 -22.44 -7.76 -24.11
N GLY A 621 -22.88 -8.61 -25.04
CA GLY A 621 -22.15 -9.84 -25.38
C GLY A 621 -22.12 -10.83 -24.20
N THR A 622 -20.93 -11.21 -23.72
CA THR A 622 -20.75 -12.09 -22.54
C THR A 622 -20.64 -11.33 -21.21
N ARG A 623 -20.64 -9.99 -21.22
CA ARG A 623 -20.51 -9.17 -19.99
C ARG A 623 -21.88 -8.93 -19.36
N ASN A 624 -21.98 -9.12 -18.05
CA ASN A 624 -23.14 -8.73 -17.26
C ASN A 624 -22.86 -7.38 -16.56
N ILE A 625 -23.92 -6.71 -16.10
CA ILE A 625 -23.81 -5.39 -15.44
C ILE A 625 -22.93 -5.43 -14.19
N LEU A 626 -22.90 -6.55 -13.48
CA LEU A 626 -22.11 -6.70 -12.27
C LEU A 626 -20.61 -6.68 -12.58
N PHE A 627 -20.19 -7.27 -13.70
CA PHE A 627 -18.79 -7.19 -14.16
C PHE A 627 -18.41 -5.78 -14.59
N ASP A 628 -19.30 -5.05 -15.25
CA ASP A 628 -19.04 -3.65 -15.61
C ASP A 628 -18.85 -2.80 -14.36
N MET A 629 -19.68 -3.00 -13.32
CA MET A 629 -19.50 -2.36 -12.01
C MET A 629 -18.23 -2.82 -11.29
N THR A 630 -17.85 -4.10 -11.39
CA THR A 630 -16.56 -4.60 -10.87
C THR A 630 -15.38 -3.89 -11.52
N LEU A 631 -15.41 -3.68 -12.84
CA LEU A 631 -14.36 -2.95 -13.54
C LEU A 631 -14.32 -1.47 -13.13
N LEU A 632 -15.47 -0.83 -12.92
CA LEU A 632 -15.54 0.54 -12.39
C LEU A 632 -14.96 0.63 -10.97
N ALA A 633 -15.27 -0.33 -10.09
CA ALA A 633 -14.68 -0.39 -8.76
C ALA A 633 -13.16 -0.56 -8.85
N LEU A 634 -12.68 -1.56 -9.61
CA LEU A 634 -11.25 -1.84 -9.78
C LEU A 634 -10.49 -0.69 -10.46
N GLU A 635 -11.15 0.14 -11.25
CA GLU A 635 -10.56 1.33 -11.86
C GLU A 635 -10.19 2.41 -10.83
N GLU A 636 -10.91 2.48 -9.71
CA GLU A 636 -10.64 3.48 -8.68
C GLU A 636 -9.34 3.16 -7.93
N VAL A 637 -8.47 4.16 -7.80
CA VAL A 637 -7.12 4.02 -7.23
C VAL A 637 -7.12 4.36 -5.73
N ASN A 638 -8.00 5.25 -5.29
CA ASN A 638 -8.15 5.62 -3.89
C ASN A 638 -9.11 4.63 -3.18
N PHE A 639 -8.78 4.24 -1.95
CA PHE A 639 -9.59 3.27 -1.19
C PHE A 639 -11.02 3.76 -0.93
N CYS A 640 -11.21 5.05 -0.67
CA CYS A 640 -12.52 5.64 -0.38
C CYS A 640 -13.43 5.63 -1.62
N ASP A 641 -12.89 5.99 -2.78
CA ASP A 641 -13.62 5.95 -4.05
C ASP A 641 -13.95 4.49 -4.46
N PHE A 642 -12.99 3.57 -4.27
CA PHE A 642 -13.19 2.13 -4.46
C PHE A 642 -14.31 1.59 -3.58
N LEU A 643 -14.30 1.93 -2.28
CA LEU A 643 -15.27 1.46 -1.30
C LEU A 643 -16.70 1.81 -1.71
N VAL A 644 -16.95 3.06 -2.10
CA VAL A 644 -18.32 3.46 -2.49
C VAL A 644 -18.80 2.62 -3.68
N GLN A 645 -17.95 2.38 -4.68
CA GLN A 645 -18.30 1.52 -5.80
C GLN A 645 -18.59 0.08 -5.36
N VAL A 646 -17.77 -0.48 -4.46
CA VAL A 646 -17.97 -1.84 -3.93
C VAL A 646 -19.21 -1.97 -3.06
N ASP A 647 -19.52 -0.99 -2.20
CA ASP A 647 -20.71 -1.02 -1.34
C ASP A 647 -21.98 -1.09 -2.20
N LEU A 648 -22.10 -0.23 -3.21
CA LEU A 648 -23.26 -0.21 -4.09
C LEU A 648 -23.32 -1.44 -5.02
N LEU A 649 -22.18 -2.00 -5.41
CA LEU A 649 -22.10 -3.28 -6.14
C LEU A 649 -22.54 -4.46 -5.28
N HIS A 650 -22.07 -4.53 -4.04
CA HIS A 650 -22.47 -5.52 -3.04
C HIS A 650 -23.98 -5.45 -2.78
N VAL A 651 -24.50 -4.26 -2.50
CA VAL A 651 -25.93 -4.03 -2.23
C VAL A 651 -26.80 -4.41 -3.43
N ARG A 652 -26.34 -4.19 -4.66
CA ARG A 652 -27.07 -4.60 -5.86
C ARG A 652 -27.33 -6.11 -5.87
N LEU A 653 -26.36 -6.94 -5.47
CA LEU A 653 -26.58 -8.39 -5.44
C LEU A 653 -27.59 -8.80 -4.37
N HIS A 654 -27.53 -8.18 -3.18
CA HIS A 654 -28.55 -8.37 -2.13
C HIS A 654 -29.96 -8.12 -2.65
N ALA A 655 -30.16 -7.00 -3.35
CA ALA A 655 -31.45 -6.64 -3.92
C ALA A 655 -31.89 -7.58 -5.05
N LEU A 656 -30.97 -7.98 -5.93
CA LEU A 656 -31.28 -8.87 -7.05
C LEU A 656 -31.59 -10.30 -6.61
N VAL A 657 -31.00 -10.78 -5.52
CA VAL A 657 -31.26 -12.14 -4.99
C VAL A 657 -32.48 -12.16 -4.07
N GLY A 658 -32.60 -11.15 -3.20
CA GLY A 658 -33.67 -11.11 -2.20
C GLY A 658 -35.00 -10.58 -2.73
N GLY A 659 -34.97 -9.77 -3.79
CA GLY A 659 -36.16 -9.27 -4.47
C GLY A 659 -37.09 -8.49 -3.55
N LYS A 660 -38.38 -8.81 -3.60
CA LYS A 660 -39.45 -8.10 -2.86
C LYS A 660 -39.88 -8.79 -1.57
N GLU A 661 -39.34 -9.98 -1.30
CA GLU A 661 -39.77 -10.82 -0.19
C GLU A 661 -39.17 -10.32 1.15
N PRO A 662 -39.95 -10.33 2.25
CA PRO A 662 -39.40 -10.14 3.58
C PRO A 662 -38.55 -11.37 3.99
N PHE A 663 -37.66 -11.20 4.97
CA PHE A 663 -36.74 -12.27 5.42
C PHE A 663 -35.81 -12.77 4.30
N SER A 664 -35.39 -11.87 3.42
CA SER A 664 -34.54 -12.14 2.28
C SER A 664 -33.21 -11.39 2.36
N MET A 665 -32.30 -11.67 1.43
CA MET A 665 -31.07 -10.90 1.23
C MET A 665 -31.33 -9.41 0.92
N ALA A 666 -32.52 -9.03 0.47
CA ALA A 666 -32.86 -7.63 0.22
C ALA A 666 -33.20 -6.86 1.51
N THR A 667 -33.28 -7.52 2.68
CA THR A 667 -33.60 -6.89 3.96
C THR A 667 -32.41 -6.92 4.91
N LEU A 668 -31.98 -5.76 5.40
CA LEU A 668 -30.77 -5.60 6.22
C LEU A 668 -30.76 -6.54 7.43
N GLU A 669 -31.89 -6.61 8.14
CA GLU A 669 -32.04 -7.38 9.37
C GLU A 669 -31.92 -8.89 9.17
N HIS A 670 -32.21 -9.38 7.96
CA HIS A 670 -32.31 -10.82 7.71
C HIS A 670 -31.31 -11.37 6.69
N ALA A 671 -30.60 -10.51 5.96
CA ALA A 671 -29.73 -10.92 4.86
C ALA A 671 -28.70 -11.98 5.27
N ALA A 672 -28.07 -11.81 6.44
CA ALA A 672 -27.01 -12.71 6.93
C ALA A 672 -27.50 -14.10 7.35
N PHE A 673 -28.81 -14.32 7.51
CA PHE A 673 -29.32 -15.66 7.81
C PHE A 673 -29.37 -16.56 6.58
N ASP A 674 -29.42 -16.00 5.36
CA ASP A 674 -29.43 -16.78 4.13
C ASP A 674 -28.03 -17.39 3.88
N PRO A 675 -27.88 -18.71 3.66
CA PRO A 675 -26.58 -19.31 3.36
C PRO A 675 -25.85 -18.72 2.13
N LEU A 676 -26.57 -18.17 1.15
CA LEU A 676 -25.99 -17.51 -0.03
C LEU A 676 -25.30 -16.18 0.32
N PHE A 677 -25.66 -15.55 1.45
CA PHE A 677 -24.96 -14.39 2.00
C PHE A 677 -23.46 -14.66 2.12
N TRP A 678 -23.08 -15.81 2.64
CA TRP A 678 -21.68 -16.15 2.90
C TRP A 678 -20.87 -16.26 1.61
N LEU A 679 -21.44 -16.87 0.57
CA LEU A 679 -20.81 -17.00 -0.75
C LEU A 679 -20.65 -15.64 -1.44
N HIS A 680 -21.68 -14.79 -1.31
CA HIS A 680 -21.64 -13.43 -1.85
C HIS A 680 -20.57 -12.58 -1.15
N THR A 681 -20.62 -12.53 0.18
CA THR A 681 -19.69 -11.73 1.00
C THR A 681 -18.25 -12.22 0.81
N ALA A 682 -18.02 -13.53 0.64
CA ALA A 682 -16.71 -14.08 0.28
C ALA A 682 -16.21 -13.56 -1.07
N ASN A 683 -17.07 -13.42 -2.08
CA ASN A 683 -16.66 -12.85 -3.37
C ASN A 683 -16.39 -11.33 -3.29
N VAL A 684 -17.07 -10.61 -2.39
CA VAL A 684 -16.77 -9.18 -2.14
C VAL A 684 -15.45 -9.01 -1.40
N ASP A 685 -15.14 -9.86 -0.43
CA ASP A 685 -13.82 -9.90 0.21
C ASP A 685 -12.70 -10.24 -0.80
N ARG A 686 -12.97 -11.19 -1.70
CA ARG A 686 -12.08 -11.52 -2.83
C ARG A 686 -11.86 -10.34 -3.78
N LEU A 687 -12.90 -9.54 -4.04
CA LEU A 687 -12.79 -8.33 -4.87
C LEU A 687 -11.86 -7.30 -4.22
N TRP A 688 -11.98 -7.14 -2.89
CA TRP A 688 -11.04 -6.29 -2.15
C TRP A 688 -9.61 -6.82 -2.23
N GLN A 689 -9.39 -8.13 -2.08
CA GLN A 689 -8.06 -8.72 -2.27
C GLN A 689 -7.49 -8.49 -3.68
N ALA A 690 -8.31 -8.65 -4.72
CA ALA A 690 -7.90 -8.38 -6.09
C ALA A 690 -7.56 -6.91 -6.31
N TRP A 691 -8.31 -5.98 -5.70
CA TRP A 691 -7.97 -4.55 -5.72
C TRP A 691 -6.62 -4.29 -5.04
N GLN A 692 -6.36 -4.87 -3.86
CA GLN A 692 -5.07 -4.71 -3.16
C GLN A 692 -3.89 -5.18 -4.03
N GLU A 693 -3.99 -6.33 -4.69
CA GLU A 693 -2.96 -6.81 -5.62
C GLU A 693 -2.81 -5.90 -6.84
N LEU A 694 -3.92 -5.34 -7.33
CA LEU A 694 -3.90 -4.40 -8.45
C LEU A 694 -3.26 -3.06 -8.07
N GLN A 695 -3.44 -2.60 -6.82
CA GLN A 695 -2.75 -1.44 -6.26
C GLN A 695 -1.25 -1.67 -6.15
N LYS A 696 -0.80 -2.88 -5.75
CA LYS A 696 0.62 -3.26 -5.78
C LYS A 696 1.19 -3.13 -7.20
N LEU A 697 0.48 -3.59 -8.23
CA LEU A 697 0.89 -3.43 -9.63
C LEU A 697 0.91 -1.97 -10.08
N ARG A 698 -0.05 -1.16 -9.63
CA ARG A 698 -0.10 0.30 -9.86
C ARG A 698 0.96 1.06 -9.06
N ARG A 699 1.63 0.40 -8.12
CA ARG A 699 2.54 1.01 -7.15
C ARG A 699 1.84 2.07 -6.30
N LYS A 700 0.64 1.76 -5.81
CA LYS A 700 -0.18 2.65 -4.99
C LYS A 700 -0.44 2.01 -3.63
N SER A 701 -0.65 2.83 -2.61
CA SER A 701 -1.01 2.34 -1.27
C SER A 701 -2.34 1.57 -1.31
N TYR A 702 -2.46 0.57 -0.45
CA TYR A 702 -3.66 -0.24 -0.26
C TYR A 702 -4.00 -0.49 1.21
N HIS A 703 -3.28 0.15 2.15
CA HIS A 703 -3.39 -0.11 3.59
C HIS A 703 -4.46 0.71 4.31
N SER A 704 -4.65 1.98 3.95
CA SER A 704 -5.67 2.83 4.55
C SER A 704 -5.98 4.04 3.67
N GLY A 705 -7.22 4.53 3.78
CA GLY A 705 -7.65 5.81 3.19
C GLY A 705 -7.87 6.85 4.29
N SER A 706 -7.55 8.12 4.01
CA SER A 706 -7.80 9.26 4.91
C SER A 706 -9.24 9.29 5.47
N CYS A 707 -10.21 8.95 4.62
CA CYS A 707 -11.63 8.82 4.95
C CYS A 707 -11.92 7.87 6.12
N ALA A 708 -11.14 6.80 6.21
CA ALA A 708 -11.39 5.68 7.07
C ALA A 708 -10.65 5.82 8.41
N ARG A 709 -9.78 6.81 8.57
CA ARG A 709 -8.82 6.86 9.69
C ARG A 709 -9.48 6.72 11.07
N VAL A 710 -10.59 7.43 11.31
CA VAL A 710 -11.30 7.35 12.59
C VAL A 710 -12.00 6.00 12.78
N THR A 711 -12.59 5.46 11.70
CA THR A 711 -13.30 4.18 11.75
C THR A 711 -12.33 3.00 11.81
N GLU A 712 -11.14 3.11 11.24
CA GLU A 712 -10.08 2.09 11.22
C GLU A 712 -9.44 1.86 12.59
N ASP A 713 -9.35 2.90 13.40
CA ASP A 713 -8.81 2.82 14.76
C ASP A 713 -9.86 2.34 15.78
N THR A 714 -11.14 2.34 15.43
CA THR A 714 -12.23 1.99 16.34
C THR A 714 -12.54 0.49 16.27
N PRO A 715 -12.45 -0.28 17.38
CA PRO A 715 -12.85 -1.69 17.39
C PRO A 715 -14.31 -1.86 16.99
N MET A 716 -14.58 -2.81 16.10
CA MET A 716 -15.91 -3.12 15.61
C MET A 716 -16.68 -3.98 16.61
N LEU A 717 -17.85 -3.52 17.00
CA LEU A 717 -18.83 -4.35 17.71
C LEU A 717 -19.57 -5.26 16.71
N PRO A 718 -20.02 -6.46 17.13
CA PRO A 718 -19.85 -7.02 18.47
C PRO A 718 -18.53 -7.81 18.61
N PHE A 719 -17.64 -7.79 17.60
CA PHE A 719 -16.40 -8.56 17.63
C PHE A 719 -15.50 -8.22 18.82
N SER A 720 -15.43 -6.95 19.21
CA SER A 720 -14.64 -6.49 20.36
C SER A 720 -15.29 -6.72 21.74
N SER A 721 -16.47 -7.35 21.79
CA SER A 721 -17.16 -7.64 23.05
C SER A 721 -16.72 -8.98 23.61
N GLU A 722 -16.11 -8.98 24.80
CA GLU A 722 -15.71 -10.20 25.51
C GLU A 722 -16.90 -11.12 25.86
N THR A 723 -18.10 -10.54 26.03
CA THR A 723 -19.30 -11.30 26.39
C THR A 723 -20.04 -11.85 25.17
N LEU A 724 -20.08 -11.10 24.07
CA LEU A 724 -20.82 -11.49 22.87
C LEU A 724 -19.97 -12.31 21.88
N ASN A 725 -18.64 -12.11 21.87
CA ASN A 725 -17.73 -12.81 20.97
C ASN A 725 -16.64 -13.58 21.74
N PRO A 726 -16.85 -14.87 22.04
CA PRO A 726 -15.85 -15.68 22.72
C PRO A 726 -14.68 -16.12 21.81
N ASN A 727 -14.71 -15.82 20.51
CA ASN A 727 -13.66 -16.24 19.59
C ASN A 727 -12.41 -15.35 19.75
N PRO A 728 -11.27 -15.90 20.24
CA PRO A 728 -10.09 -15.11 20.55
C PRO A 728 -9.45 -14.47 19.32
N VAL A 729 -9.60 -15.07 18.13
CA VAL A 729 -9.00 -14.55 16.89
C VAL A 729 -9.76 -13.32 16.42
N THR A 730 -11.08 -13.39 16.30
CA THR A 730 -11.86 -12.24 15.81
C THR A 730 -11.97 -11.15 16.88
N HIS A 731 -11.95 -11.50 18.16
CA HIS A 731 -11.91 -10.54 19.26
C HIS A 731 -10.62 -9.72 19.28
N ALA A 732 -9.46 -10.39 19.18
CA ALA A 732 -8.16 -9.70 19.17
C ALA A 732 -7.93 -8.83 17.93
N ASN A 733 -8.69 -9.07 16.85
CA ASN A 733 -8.55 -8.40 15.56
C ASN A 733 -9.75 -7.51 15.21
N ALA A 734 -10.55 -7.09 16.20
CA ALA A 734 -11.77 -6.32 15.94
C ALA A 734 -11.50 -4.91 15.36
N ARG A 735 -10.26 -4.41 15.34
CA ARG A 735 -9.92 -3.10 14.76
C ARG A 735 -9.69 -3.23 13.24
N PRO A 736 -10.38 -2.43 12.40
CA PRO A 736 -10.24 -2.56 10.95
C PRO A 736 -8.81 -2.44 10.42
N VAL A 737 -7.97 -1.59 10.99
CA VAL A 737 -6.54 -1.45 10.59
C VAL A 737 -5.77 -2.78 10.65
N GLN A 738 -6.23 -3.74 11.46
CA GLN A 738 -5.60 -5.06 11.60
C GLN A 738 -6.10 -6.09 10.56
N LEU A 739 -7.09 -5.73 9.74
CA LEU A 739 -7.83 -6.62 8.85
C LEU A 739 -7.45 -6.48 7.38
N VAL A 740 -6.53 -5.58 7.06
CA VAL A 740 -6.06 -5.33 5.69
C VAL A 740 -5.43 -6.58 5.07
N GLU A 741 -4.68 -7.35 5.86
CA GLU A 741 -3.99 -8.56 5.40
C GLU A 741 -4.75 -9.85 5.74
N ILE A 742 -4.98 -10.69 4.74
CA ILE A 742 -5.70 -11.97 4.90
C ILE A 742 -4.83 -13.08 5.52
N ASP A 743 -3.51 -13.03 5.33
CA ASP A 743 -2.57 -14.06 5.81
C ASP A 743 -2.64 -14.25 7.33
N LYS A 744 -2.97 -13.17 8.06
CA LYS A 744 -3.17 -13.20 9.51
C LYS A 744 -4.26 -14.17 9.95
N PHE A 745 -5.28 -14.37 9.12
CA PHE A 745 -6.42 -15.25 9.37
C PHE A 745 -6.23 -16.66 8.80
N ARG A 746 -5.07 -16.93 8.19
CA ARG A 746 -4.72 -18.25 7.62
C ARG A 746 -5.79 -18.74 6.64
N TYR A 747 -6.23 -17.87 5.74
CA TYR A 747 -6.99 -18.29 4.58
C TYR A 747 -6.42 -17.68 3.29
N SER A 748 -6.71 -18.33 2.16
CA SER A 748 -6.36 -17.87 0.83
C SER A 748 -7.54 -18.05 -0.13
N TYR A 749 -7.44 -17.45 -1.31
CA TYR A 749 -8.30 -17.77 -2.45
C TYR A 749 -7.52 -18.66 -3.42
N ASP A 750 -8.22 -19.60 -4.07
CA ASP A 750 -7.64 -20.44 -5.13
C ASP A 750 -7.08 -19.62 -6.30
N HIS A 751 -7.78 -18.54 -6.68
CA HIS A 751 -7.32 -17.50 -7.60
C HIS A 751 -8.08 -16.19 -7.37
N LEU A 752 -7.57 -15.07 -7.91
CA LEU A 752 -8.17 -13.74 -7.81
C LEU A 752 -8.84 -13.26 -9.11
N ASP A 753 -9.05 -14.18 -10.06
CA ASP A 753 -9.61 -13.85 -11.37
C ASP A 753 -11.09 -13.44 -11.32
N PHE A 754 -11.46 -12.33 -11.94
CA PHE A 754 -12.86 -11.94 -12.12
C PHE A 754 -13.28 -12.09 -13.57
N ASN A 755 -14.40 -12.77 -13.81
CA ASN A 755 -14.88 -13.10 -15.15
C ASN A 755 -13.79 -13.77 -16.02
N ARG A 756 -13.04 -14.69 -15.40
CA ARG A 756 -11.90 -15.43 -15.99
C ARG A 756 -10.76 -14.55 -16.50
N ARG A 757 -10.52 -13.41 -15.86
CA ARG A 757 -9.38 -12.53 -16.11
C ARG A 757 -8.53 -12.44 -14.86
N SER A 758 -7.24 -12.73 -15.02
CA SER A 758 -6.22 -12.52 -13.99
C SER A 758 -6.13 -11.05 -13.58
N VAL A 759 -5.51 -10.77 -12.43
CA VAL A 759 -5.31 -9.40 -11.93
C VAL A 759 -4.56 -8.52 -12.96
N SER A 760 -3.61 -9.09 -13.70
CA SER A 760 -2.88 -8.37 -14.76
C SER A 760 -3.77 -8.05 -15.98
N GLU A 761 -4.63 -8.99 -16.40
CA GLU A 761 -5.61 -8.73 -17.47
C GLU A 761 -6.72 -7.76 -17.04
N LEU A 762 -7.06 -7.72 -15.75
CA LEU A 762 -7.95 -6.73 -15.17
C LEU A 762 -7.31 -5.34 -15.17
N LEU A 763 -6.01 -5.23 -14.89
CA LEU A 763 -5.27 -3.97 -15.01
C LEU A 763 -5.35 -3.43 -16.44
N GLU A 764 -5.08 -4.27 -17.45
CA GLU A 764 -5.23 -3.89 -18.86
C GLU A 764 -6.68 -3.49 -19.20
N ALA A 765 -7.67 -4.22 -18.68
CA ALA A 765 -9.08 -3.89 -18.87
C ALA A 765 -9.42 -2.51 -18.28
N THR A 766 -8.97 -2.19 -17.07
CA THR A 766 -9.20 -0.87 -16.46
C THR A 766 -8.48 0.25 -17.23
N GLN A 767 -7.27 0.01 -17.72
CA GLN A 767 -6.56 0.96 -18.59
C GLN A 767 -7.31 1.20 -19.90
N SER A 768 -7.92 0.16 -20.47
CA SER A 768 -8.74 0.30 -21.69
C SER A 768 -9.99 1.17 -21.48
N LEU A 769 -10.50 1.29 -20.24
CA LEU A 769 -11.59 2.23 -19.92
C LEU A 769 -11.11 3.69 -19.91
N ARG A 770 -9.82 3.93 -19.68
CA ARG A 770 -9.22 5.28 -19.63
C ARG A 770 -8.91 5.85 -21.01
N VAL A 771 -9.00 5.09 -22.09
CA VAL A 771 -8.71 5.60 -23.46
C VAL A 771 -9.88 6.38 -24.08
N LYS A 772 -11.02 6.46 -23.40
CA LYS A 772 -12.23 7.13 -23.87
C LYS A 772 -12.74 8.10 -22.83
N ASP A 773 -13.30 9.20 -23.32
CA ASP A 773 -14.07 10.14 -22.54
C ASP A 773 -15.29 9.43 -21.94
N ARG A 774 -15.49 9.62 -20.65
CA ARG A 774 -16.66 9.09 -19.93
C ARG A 774 -17.28 10.15 -19.06
N LEU A 775 -18.60 10.06 -18.97
CA LEU A 775 -19.42 10.93 -18.15
C LEU A 775 -20.12 10.10 -17.10
N PHE A 776 -20.14 10.61 -15.87
CA PHE A 776 -20.74 9.96 -14.73
C PHE A 776 -21.73 10.90 -14.05
N ALA A 777 -22.87 10.35 -13.62
CA ALA A 777 -23.69 10.95 -12.59
C ALA A 777 -23.09 10.57 -11.22
N ALA A 778 -22.70 11.57 -10.45
CA ALA A 778 -22.05 11.44 -9.16
C ALA A 778 -23.08 11.64 -8.04
N PHE A 779 -23.42 10.56 -7.34
CA PHE A 779 -24.42 10.55 -6.27
C PHE A 779 -23.77 10.53 -4.89
N LEU A 780 -24.21 11.43 -4.01
CA LEU A 780 -23.93 11.35 -2.57
C LEU A 780 -25.14 10.75 -1.88
N LEU A 781 -24.99 9.49 -1.47
CA LEU A 781 -26.07 8.68 -0.94
C LEU A 781 -26.03 8.66 0.59
N SER A 782 -27.19 8.48 1.19
CA SER A 782 -27.38 8.38 2.64
C SER A 782 -28.43 7.35 2.98
N GLY A 783 -28.42 6.85 4.21
CA GLY A 783 -29.43 5.93 4.72
C GLY A 783 -30.84 6.51 4.62
N VAL A 784 -31.80 5.67 4.24
CA VAL A 784 -33.23 6.03 4.06
C VAL A 784 -34.15 5.20 4.97
N HIS A 785 -33.60 4.51 5.97
CA HIS A 785 -34.28 3.67 6.96
C HIS A 785 -35.07 2.48 6.39
N THR A 786 -34.77 2.09 5.16
CA THR A 786 -35.29 0.89 4.48
C THR A 786 -34.39 0.54 3.31
N SER A 787 -34.39 -0.70 2.87
CA SER A 787 -33.88 -1.05 1.56
C SER A 787 -34.70 -0.36 0.48
N ALA A 788 -34.01 0.18 -0.52
CA ALA A 788 -34.60 1.03 -1.54
C ALA A 788 -33.94 0.84 -2.91
N ARG A 789 -34.68 1.20 -3.95
CA ARG A 789 -34.23 1.27 -5.33
C ARG A 789 -34.45 2.69 -5.84
N LEU A 790 -33.38 3.31 -6.34
CA LEU A 790 -33.42 4.56 -7.07
C LEU A 790 -33.47 4.21 -8.55
N HIS A 791 -34.47 4.71 -9.26
CA HIS A 791 -34.54 4.66 -10.71
C HIS A 791 -34.05 5.99 -11.28
N VAL A 792 -33.05 5.95 -12.15
CA VAL A 792 -32.39 7.14 -12.69
C VAL A 792 -32.63 7.24 -14.18
N THR A 793 -33.20 8.38 -14.58
CA THR A 793 -33.37 8.77 -15.98
C THR A 793 -32.61 10.06 -16.25
N LEU A 794 -31.99 10.14 -17.42
CA LEU A 794 -31.30 11.31 -17.90
C LEU A 794 -32.11 11.97 -19.00
N GLN A 795 -32.24 13.29 -18.96
CA GLN A 795 -32.87 14.08 -20.01
C GLN A 795 -32.12 15.39 -20.26
N THR A 796 -32.44 16.05 -21.37
CA THR A 796 -31.89 17.39 -21.65
C THR A 796 -32.42 18.42 -20.65
N GLY A 797 -31.72 19.53 -20.45
CA GLY A 797 -32.16 20.60 -19.54
C GLY A 797 -33.52 21.23 -19.88
N SER A 798 -34.02 21.03 -21.11
CA SER A 798 -35.36 21.45 -21.52
C SER A 798 -36.48 20.46 -21.11
N GLY A 799 -36.11 19.27 -20.63
CA GLY A 799 -37.02 18.15 -20.36
C GLY A 799 -37.33 17.30 -21.60
N GLU A 800 -36.75 17.60 -22.76
CA GLU A 800 -36.92 16.80 -23.98
C GLU A 800 -35.98 15.58 -23.99
N GLY A 801 -36.52 14.43 -24.39
CA GLY A 801 -35.80 13.16 -24.53
C GLY A 801 -35.35 12.59 -23.19
N ALA A 802 -36.04 11.54 -22.70
CA ALA A 802 -35.64 10.83 -21.48
C ALA A 802 -35.05 9.46 -21.83
N VAL A 803 -33.86 9.17 -21.32
CA VAL A 803 -33.17 7.89 -21.47
C VAL A 803 -32.95 7.27 -20.09
N GLU A 804 -33.38 6.02 -19.93
CA GLU A 804 -33.08 5.24 -18.72
C GLU A 804 -31.58 4.98 -18.62
N VAL A 805 -30.98 5.35 -17.49
CA VAL A 805 -29.56 5.11 -17.21
C VAL A 805 -29.39 3.80 -16.46
N GLY A 806 -30.23 3.57 -15.45
CA GLY A 806 -30.18 2.37 -14.63
C GLY A 806 -30.80 2.58 -13.26
N SER A 807 -30.57 1.60 -12.38
CA SER A 807 -31.05 1.62 -11.00
C SER A 807 -29.89 1.51 -10.01
N ILE A 808 -29.96 2.27 -8.92
CA ILE A 808 -29.06 2.18 -7.75
C ILE A 808 -29.86 1.53 -6.63
N TYR A 809 -29.23 0.64 -5.86
CA TYR A 809 -29.87 -0.06 -4.76
C TYR A 809 -29.22 0.37 -3.43
N LEU A 810 -30.04 0.54 -2.40
CA LEU A 810 -29.62 0.81 -1.03
C LEU A 810 -30.10 -0.35 -0.15
N LEU A 811 -29.24 -0.84 0.72
CA LEU A 811 -29.60 -1.82 1.75
C LEU A 811 -29.78 -1.06 3.06
N GLY A 812 -30.94 -1.21 3.68
CA GLY A 812 -31.28 -0.45 4.86
C GLY A 812 -32.43 -1.07 5.64
N GLY A 813 -32.65 -0.56 6.84
CA GLY A 813 -33.65 -1.09 7.75
C GLY A 813 -33.94 -0.15 8.90
N LEU A 814 -34.91 -0.51 9.75
CA LEU A 814 -35.28 0.33 10.90
C LEU A 814 -34.17 0.37 11.95
N SER A 815 -33.37 -0.70 12.03
CA SER A 815 -32.22 -0.81 12.92
C SER A 815 -30.94 -0.23 12.32
N GLU A 816 -30.95 0.35 11.12
CA GLU A 816 -29.72 0.85 10.51
C GLU A 816 -29.12 2.03 11.29
N ARG A 817 -27.78 2.10 11.32
CA ARG A 817 -27.08 3.28 11.79
C ARG A 817 -27.23 4.39 10.75
N ARG A 818 -27.35 5.66 11.17
CA ARG A 818 -27.33 6.78 10.21
C ARG A 818 -25.98 6.86 9.52
N TRP A 819 -25.98 6.89 8.19
CA TRP A 819 -24.79 6.94 7.36
C TRP A 819 -25.01 7.84 6.15
N ALA A 820 -23.90 8.38 5.64
CA ALA A 820 -23.83 9.09 4.36
C ALA A 820 -22.44 8.86 3.76
N HIS A 821 -22.36 8.52 2.48
CA HIS A 821 -21.07 8.41 1.81
C HIS A 821 -20.40 9.78 1.73
N GLU A 822 -19.12 9.86 2.06
CA GLU A 822 -18.34 11.10 1.95
C GLU A 822 -17.83 11.36 0.52
N ARG A 823 -17.71 10.28 -0.27
CA ARG A 823 -17.31 10.25 -1.68
C ARG A 823 -18.54 9.93 -2.53
N ALA A 824 -18.54 10.43 -3.76
CA ALA A 824 -19.66 10.20 -4.65
C ALA A 824 -19.60 8.82 -5.33
N TYR A 825 -20.72 8.12 -5.37
CA TYR A 825 -20.91 6.96 -6.23
C TYR A 825 -20.98 7.42 -7.70
N LYS A 826 -20.16 6.84 -8.57
CA LYS A 826 -20.06 7.22 -9.99
C LYS A 826 -20.88 6.24 -10.83
N LEU A 827 -22.05 6.67 -11.31
CA LEU A 827 -22.87 5.93 -12.25
C LEU A 827 -22.52 6.35 -13.68
N ASP A 828 -22.02 5.43 -14.51
CA ASP A 828 -21.64 5.74 -15.89
C ASP A 828 -22.90 6.07 -16.74
N VAL A 829 -22.96 7.31 -17.24
CA VAL A 829 -24.06 7.84 -18.06
C VAL A 829 -23.63 8.08 -19.50
N THR A 830 -22.42 7.66 -19.89
CA THR A 830 -21.78 8.03 -21.16
C THR A 830 -22.65 7.66 -22.37
N GLU A 831 -23.23 6.46 -22.39
CA GLU A 831 -24.11 6.04 -23.49
C GLU A 831 -25.42 6.82 -23.52
N ALA A 832 -26.03 7.08 -22.37
CA ALA A 832 -27.26 7.85 -22.28
C ALA A 832 -27.05 9.30 -22.73
N ALA A 833 -25.95 9.93 -22.30
CA ALA A 833 -25.55 11.26 -22.72
C ALA A 833 -25.29 11.33 -24.23
N ALA A 834 -24.60 10.33 -24.80
CA ALA A 834 -24.36 10.25 -26.24
C ALA A 834 -25.65 10.13 -27.06
N ARG A 835 -26.66 9.37 -26.58
CA ARG A 835 -27.98 9.26 -27.23
C ARG A 835 -28.77 10.57 -27.22
N LEU A 836 -28.52 11.42 -26.23
CA LEU A 836 -29.13 12.74 -26.08
C LEU A 836 -28.27 13.87 -26.65
N GLU A 837 -27.14 13.54 -27.28
CA GLU A 837 -26.16 14.50 -27.82
C GLU A 837 -25.65 15.50 -26.76
N LEU A 838 -25.55 15.05 -25.50
CA LEU A 838 -25.05 15.85 -24.39
C LEU A 838 -23.54 15.71 -24.25
N ASP A 839 -22.85 16.85 -24.09
CA ASP A 839 -21.43 16.92 -23.71
C ASP A 839 -21.28 17.22 -22.21
N PRO A 840 -20.08 17.10 -21.60
CA PRO A 840 -19.87 17.30 -20.17
C PRO A 840 -20.31 18.64 -19.57
N TYR A 841 -20.54 19.66 -20.40
CA TYR A 841 -20.90 21.02 -20.02
C TYR A 841 -22.29 21.42 -20.52
N SER A 842 -23.05 20.46 -21.04
CA SER A 842 -24.46 20.64 -21.37
C SER A 842 -25.30 20.76 -20.09
N THR A 843 -26.51 21.31 -20.22
CA THR A 843 -27.47 21.33 -19.10
C THR A 843 -28.09 19.95 -18.94
N PHE A 844 -27.70 19.21 -17.90
CA PHE A 844 -28.22 17.88 -17.58
C PHE A 844 -29.38 17.95 -16.59
N ASP A 845 -30.50 17.32 -16.92
CA ASP A 845 -31.57 17.07 -15.96
C ASP A 845 -31.67 15.59 -15.59
N PHE A 846 -31.53 15.29 -14.31
CA PHE A 846 -31.64 13.94 -13.77
C PHE A 846 -32.95 13.80 -13.00
N ASN A 847 -33.83 12.93 -13.49
CA ASN A 847 -35.03 12.56 -12.75
C ASN A 847 -34.78 11.24 -12.00
N VAL A 848 -34.82 11.36 -10.67
CA VAL A 848 -34.51 10.28 -9.72
C VAL A 848 -35.77 9.95 -8.94
N SER A 849 -36.29 8.75 -9.14
CA SER A 849 -37.45 8.24 -8.41
C SER A 849 -37.02 7.19 -7.39
N LEU A 850 -37.45 7.35 -6.13
CA LEU A 850 -37.07 6.48 -5.04
C LEU A 850 -38.24 5.56 -4.64
N PHE A 851 -37.97 4.27 -4.61
CA PHE A 851 -38.91 3.23 -4.20
C PHE A 851 -38.32 2.39 -3.07
N ASP A 852 -39.16 1.90 -2.16
CA ASP A 852 -38.74 0.83 -1.25
C ASP A 852 -38.53 -0.50 -2.01
N TYR A 853 -37.98 -1.51 -1.33
CA TYR A 853 -37.76 -2.82 -1.93
C TYR A 853 -39.06 -3.53 -2.37
N LYS A 854 -40.23 -3.10 -1.89
CA LYS A 854 -41.55 -3.61 -2.32
C LYS A 854 -42.09 -2.87 -3.55
N GLY A 855 -41.43 -1.80 -3.98
CA GLY A 855 -41.82 -0.97 -5.11
C GLY A 855 -42.78 0.17 -4.76
N GLN A 856 -42.95 0.51 -3.47
CA GLN A 856 -43.73 1.67 -3.05
C GLN A 856 -42.87 2.94 -3.08
N PRO A 857 -43.39 4.08 -3.57
CA PRO A 857 -42.64 5.33 -3.61
C PRO A 857 -42.35 5.84 -2.19
N LEU A 858 -41.13 6.33 -1.98
CA LEU A 858 -40.70 6.89 -0.70
C LEU A 858 -40.74 8.44 -0.74
N PRO A 859 -41.13 9.12 0.36
CA PRO A 859 -41.26 10.58 0.40
C PRO A 859 -39.92 11.31 0.61
N TYR A 860 -38.77 10.65 0.40
CA TYR A 860 -37.45 11.24 0.58
C TYR A 860 -36.97 11.91 -0.70
N THR A 861 -36.40 13.10 -0.57
CA THR A 861 -35.68 13.78 -1.65
C THR A 861 -34.19 13.66 -1.40
N LEU A 862 -33.45 13.05 -2.33
CA LEU A 862 -32.01 12.99 -2.27
C LEU A 862 -31.38 14.28 -2.83
N PRO A 863 -30.14 14.63 -2.44
CA PRO A 863 -29.41 15.72 -3.07
C PRO A 863 -29.32 15.50 -4.58
N TYR A 864 -29.36 16.60 -5.34
CA TYR A 864 -29.25 16.52 -6.79
C TYR A 864 -27.89 15.96 -7.20
N PRO A 865 -27.82 15.01 -8.16
CA PRO A 865 -26.55 14.42 -8.57
C PRO A 865 -25.64 15.45 -9.27
N LEU A 866 -24.33 15.30 -9.04
CA LEU A 866 -23.31 16.08 -9.73
C LEU A 866 -22.91 15.38 -11.03
N VAL A 867 -22.20 16.10 -11.89
CA VAL A 867 -21.64 15.52 -13.11
C VAL A 867 -20.14 15.37 -12.93
N LEU A 868 -19.61 14.18 -13.20
CA LEU A 868 -18.17 13.93 -13.20
C LEU A 868 -17.75 13.53 -14.60
N TYR A 869 -16.82 14.28 -15.16
CA TYR A 869 -16.23 14.00 -16.47
C TYR A 869 -14.83 13.43 -16.29
N ARG A 870 -14.59 12.29 -16.92
CA ARG A 870 -13.30 11.60 -16.95
C ARG A 870 -12.77 11.68 -18.38
N PRO A 871 -11.83 12.60 -18.66
CA PRO A 871 -11.26 12.73 -20.00
C PRO A 871 -10.39 11.51 -20.35
N ALA A 872 -10.29 11.20 -21.63
CA ALA A 872 -9.44 10.14 -22.14
C ALA A 872 -7.95 10.42 -21.86
N SER A 873 -7.21 9.36 -21.56
CA SER A 873 -5.74 9.33 -21.49
C SER A 873 -5.12 10.30 -20.48
N VAL A 874 -5.89 10.80 -19.52
CA VAL A 874 -5.41 11.64 -18.41
C VAL A 874 -5.72 11.04 -17.05
N ASP A 875 -4.91 11.38 -16.06
CA ASP A 875 -5.04 10.92 -14.67
C ASP A 875 -5.66 12.01 -13.76
N PHE A 876 -6.74 12.64 -14.22
CA PHE A 876 -7.58 13.47 -13.37
C PHE A 876 -9.03 13.38 -13.81
N ASP A 877 -9.94 13.54 -12.84
CA ASP A 877 -11.37 13.72 -13.12
C ASP A 877 -11.69 15.22 -13.08
N VAL A 878 -12.77 15.64 -13.75
CA VAL A 878 -13.34 16.98 -13.67
C VAL A 878 -14.71 16.87 -12.99
N LEU A 879 -14.81 17.36 -11.76
CA LEU A 879 -16.10 17.48 -11.07
C LEU A 879 -16.80 18.76 -11.54
N VAL A 880 -17.96 18.60 -12.15
CA VAL A 880 -18.82 19.68 -12.65
C VAL A 880 -19.97 19.85 -11.67
N TYR A 881 -20.03 21.02 -11.05
CA TYR A 881 -21.14 21.48 -10.21
C TYR A 881 -22.17 22.20 -11.08
N PRO A 882 -23.32 21.59 -11.39
CA PRO A 882 -24.36 22.26 -12.13
C PRO A 882 -25.12 23.19 -11.17
N MET A 883 -24.83 24.48 -11.22
CA MET A 883 -25.45 25.46 -10.34
C MET A 883 -26.87 25.75 -10.82
N TYR A 884 -27.86 25.52 -9.95
CA TYR A 884 -29.27 25.79 -10.17
C TYR A 884 -29.78 26.76 -9.09
N VAL A 885 -30.90 27.45 -9.36
CA VAL A 885 -31.55 28.34 -8.39
C VAL A 885 -32.46 27.56 -7.43
N ASP A 886 -33.04 26.45 -7.89
CA ASP A 886 -34.14 25.73 -7.24
C ASP A 886 -33.79 24.28 -6.83
N LYS A 887 -32.61 23.77 -7.21
CA LYS A 887 -32.17 22.41 -6.86
C LYS A 887 -31.19 22.40 -5.70
N ALA A 888 -31.46 21.56 -4.70
CA ALA A 888 -30.57 21.37 -3.56
C ALA A 888 -29.34 20.54 -3.97
N LEU A 889 -28.19 21.20 -4.08
CA LEU A 889 -26.90 20.54 -4.30
C LEU A 889 -26.43 19.81 -3.03
N PRO A 890 -25.52 18.83 -3.17
CA PRO A 890 -24.95 18.16 -2.02
C PRO A 890 -24.21 19.15 -1.08
N PRO A 891 -24.46 19.06 0.23
CA PRO A 891 -23.92 20.02 1.19
C PRO A 891 -22.41 19.88 1.41
N LYS A 892 -21.85 18.67 1.20
CA LYS A 892 -20.42 18.39 1.28
C LYS A 892 -20.05 17.38 0.21
N VAL A 893 -18.95 17.61 -0.50
CA VAL A 893 -18.38 16.69 -1.49
C VAL A 893 -16.88 16.57 -1.22
N THR A 894 -16.39 15.34 -1.14
CA THR A 894 -14.96 15.09 -0.95
C THR A 894 -14.40 14.45 -2.23
N VAL A 895 -13.36 15.05 -2.81
CA VAL A 895 -12.68 14.52 -4.02
C VAL A 895 -11.19 14.29 -3.77
N ARG A 896 -10.56 13.45 -4.59
CA ARG A 896 -9.12 13.21 -4.48
C ARG A 896 -8.32 14.41 -4.99
N ARG A 897 -7.12 14.60 -4.45
CA ARG A 897 -6.12 15.54 -4.94
C ARG A 897 -5.90 15.36 -6.45
N GLY A 898 -5.81 16.48 -7.17
CA GLY A 898 -5.65 16.50 -8.62
C GLY A 898 -6.97 16.52 -9.40
N THR A 899 -8.12 16.27 -8.74
CA THR A 899 -9.44 16.49 -9.36
C THR A 899 -9.62 17.96 -9.70
N LYS A 900 -10.00 18.24 -10.96
CA LYS A 900 -10.34 19.59 -11.41
C LYS A 900 -11.78 19.90 -11.10
N ILE A 901 -12.09 21.17 -10.82
CA ILE A 901 -13.41 21.60 -10.37
C ILE A 901 -13.96 22.63 -11.33
N ARG A 902 -15.20 22.47 -11.78
CA ARG A 902 -15.89 23.44 -12.63
C ARG A 902 -17.25 23.76 -12.04
N PHE A 903 -17.54 25.03 -11.79
CA PHE A 903 -18.87 25.49 -11.44
C PHE A 903 -19.58 25.92 -12.73
N HIS A 904 -20.60 25.19 -13.14
CA HIS A 904 -21.28 25.41 -14.41
C HIS A 904 -22.62 26.11 -14.18
N ALA A 905 -22.91 27.17 -14.95
CA ALA A 905 -24.17 27.90 -14.87
C ALA A 905 -25.28 27.12 -15.59
N ALA A 906 -25.89 26.15 -14.91
CA ALA A 906 -26.94 25.31 -15.50
C ALA A 906 -28.27 26.08 -15.69
N ASP A 907 -28.49 27.14 -14.90
CA ASP A 907 -29.58 28.11 -15.09
C ASP A 907 -29.05 29.39 -15.77
N PRO A 908 -29.65 29.83 -16.90
CA PRO A 908 -29.27 31.07 -17.59
C PRO A 908 -29.29 32.32 -16.70
N SER A 909 -30.14 32.36 -15.66
CA SER A 909 -30.23 33.48 -14.72
C SER A 909 -28.99 33.65 -13.83
N LEU A 910 -28.15 32.61 -13.74
CA LEU A 910 -26.90 32.63 -12.99
C LEU A 910 -25.71 33.13 -13.82
N GLN A 911 -25.89 33.38 -15.11
CA GLN A 911 -24.80 33.83 -15.98
C GLN A 911 -24.20 35.15 -15.48
N GLY A 912 -22.88 35.18 -15.30
CA GLY A 912 -22.16 36.34 -14.75
C GLY A 912 -22.10 36.41 -13.21
N ARG A 913 -22.76 35.50 -12.49
CA ARG A 913 -22.56 35.32 -11.04
C ARG A 913 -21.18 34.73 -10.75
N ARG A 914 -20.77 34.82 -9.49
CA ARG A 914 -19.53 34.26 -8.97
C ARG A 914 -19.80 33.35 -7.77
N ILE A 915 -18.89 32.43 -7.55
CA ILE A 915 -18.82 31.63 -6.33
C ILE A 915 -17.85 32.34 -5.38
N ARG A 916 -18.31 32.61 -4.17
CA ARG A 916 -17.50 33.16 -3.10
C ARG A 916 -16.97 32.03 -2.22
N THR A 917 -15.69 32.13 -1.87
CA THR A 917 -15.06 31.27 -0.87
C THR A 917 -15.08 31.97 0.49
N PHE A 918 -15.39 31.25 1.55
CA PHE A 918 -15.37 31.79 2.92
C PHE A 918 -14.16 31.25 3.68
N GLY A 919 -13.48 32.10 4.44
CA GLY A 919 -12.32 31.71 5.26
C GLY A 919 -12.68 30.86 6.49
N SER A 920 -13.97 30.71 6.83
CA SER A 920 -14.40 29.82 7.93
C SER A 920 -15.81 29.30 7.75
N TYR A 921 -16.08 28.14 8.35
CA TYR A 921 -17.41 27.54 8.42
C TYR A 921 -18.46 28.47 9.04
N THR A 922 -18.11 29.23 10.08
CA THR A 922 -19.03 30.16 10.74
C THR A 922 -19.52 31.26 9.80
N LEU A 923 -18.61 31.85 9.01
CA LEU A 923 -18.95 32.89 8.03
C LEU A 923 -19.76 32.32 6.87
N PHE A 924 -19.44 31.10 6.45
CA PHE A 924 -20.20 30.35 5.44
C PHE A 924 -21.65 30.09 5.88
N ILE A 925 -21.88 29.60 7.10
CA ILE A 925 -23.23 29.33 7.62
C ILE A 925 -24.04 30.61 7.79
N LYS A 926 -23.41 31.67 8.29
CA LYS A 926 -24.05 33.00 8.42
C LYS A 926 -24.19 33.72 7.09
N CYS A 927 -23.46 33.28 6.07
CA CYS A 927 -23.46 33.87 4.74
C CYS A 927 -23.10 35.36 4.80
N GLU A 928 -22.04 35.64 5.55
CA GLU A 928 -21.51 36.98 5.82
C GLU A 928 -20.03 36.99 5.46
N ALA A 929 -19.64 37.84 4.51
CA ALA A 929 -18.23 38.02 4.13
C ALA A 929 -17.61 39.19 4.89
N LEU A 930 -16.39 39.03 5.41
CA LEU A 930 -15.62 40.12 6.01
C LEU A 930 -14.85 40.91 4.92
N PRO A 931 -14.53 42.20 5.15
CA PRO A 931 -13.63 42.94 4.28
C PRO A 931 -12.26 42.25 4.19
N GLY A 932 -11.95 41.68 3.02
CA GLY A 932 -10.72 40.91 2.79
C GLY A 932 -10.93 39.43 2.45
N ASP A 933 -12.13 38.86 2.65
CA ASP A 933 -12.48 37.46 2.32
C ASP A 933 -12.69 37.21 0.80
N ALA A 934 -12.00 37.96 -0.07
CA ALA A 934 -12.45 38.19 -1.45
C ALA A 934 -11.78 37.30 -2.52
N ASP A 935 -11.66 36.00 -2.28
CA ASP A 935 -11.46 35.06 -3.39
C ASP A 935 -12.82 34.72 -4.02
N THR A 936 -12.98 35.08 -5.29
CA THR A 936 -14.18 34.78 -6.07
C THR A 936 -13.82 33.92 -7.26
N LEU A 937 -14.49 32.78 -7.39
CA LEU A 937 -14.37 31.88 -8.53
C LEU A 937 -15.47 32.24 -9.54
N SER A 938 -15.10 32.31 -10.80
CA SER A 938 -16.03 32.54 -11.91
C SER A 938 -16.75 31.24 -12.26
N LEU A 939 -18.00 31.36 -12.68
CA LEU A 939 -18.69 30.25 -13.34
C LEU A 939 -18.04 29.96 -14.70
N ASP A 940 -18.19 28.73 -15.16
CA ASP A 940 -17.71 28.23 -16.45
C ASP A 940 -16.20 28.30 -16.66
N VAL A 941 -15.46 28.29 -15.55
CA VAL A 941 -14.00 28.14 -15.52
C VAL A 941 -13.66 26.85 -14.77
N THR A 942 -12.65 26.15 -15.26
CA THR A 942 -12.14 24.91 -14.65
C THR A 942 -10.94 25.25 -13.78
N TYR A 943 -11.00 24.90 -12.51
CA TYR A 943 -10.01 25.20 -11.48
C TYR A 943 -9.22 23.95 -11.10
N SER A 944 -7.95 24.15 -10.77
CA SER A 944 -7.14 23.18 -10.03
C SER A 944 -6.89 23.78 -8.65
N LEU A 945 -7.53 23.21 -7.64
CA LEU A 945 -7.48 23.71 -6.27
C LEU A 945 -6.49 22.86 -5.46
N ASN A 946 -5.86 23.47 -4.46
CA ASN A 946 -4.94 22.78 -3.56
C ASN A 946 -5.72 21.88 -2.58
N PRO A 947 -5.07 20.88 -1.95
CA PRO A 947 -5.69 20.13 -0.86
C PRO A 947 -6.18 21.05 0.26
N GLY A 948 -7.36 20.77 0.80
CA GLY A 948 -7.99 21.58 1.84
C GLY A 948 -9.52 21.54 1.81
N GLU A 949 -10.13 22.23 2.77
CA GLU A 949 -11.57 22.44 2.84
C GLU A 949 -11.93 23.83 2.30
N TYR A 950 -12.88 23.86 1.37
CA TYR A 950 -13.39 25.06 0.73
C TYR A 950 -14.87 25.23 1.06
N TYR A 951 -15.21 26.36 1.68
CA TYR A 951 -16.60 26.72 1.98
C TYR A 951 -17.10 27.65 0.88
N LEU A 952 -18.05 27.20 0.06
CA LEU A 952 -18.41 27.83 -1.20
C LEU A 952 -19.88 28.19 -1.24
N ALA A 953 -20.21 29.41 -1.69
CA ALA A 953 -21.60 29.80 -1.97
C ALA A 953 -21.69 30.75 -3.16
N LEU A 954 -22.84 30.75 -3.85
CA LEU A 954 -23.15 31.76 -4.87
C LEU A 954 -23.29 33.15 -4.27
N ASP A 955 -22.76 34.16 -4.97
CA ASP A 955 -22.94 35.56 -4.57
C ASP A 955 -24.41 36.01 -4.65
N GLY A 956 -24.87 36.62 -3.56
CA GLY A 956 -26.21 37.17 -3.44
C GLY A 956 -26.33 38.55 -4.09
N ASP A 957 -27.55 39.08 -4.14
CA ASP A 957 -27.84 40.39 -4.75
C ASP A 957 -27.32 41.57 -3.92
N LEU A 958 -27.13 41.36 -2.61
CA LEU A 958 -26.60 42.36 -1.70
C LEU A 958 -25.10 42.13 -1.45
N PRO A 959 -24.28 43.20 -1.47
CA PRO A 959 -22.87 43.11 -1.10
C PRO A 959 -22.68 42.45 0.27
N GLY A 960 -21.79 41.46 0.35
CA GLY A 960 -21.52 40.73 1.59
C GLY A 960 -22.50 39.60 1.95
N LYS A 961 -23.58 39.41 1.18
CA LYS A 961 -24.53 38.28 1.31
C LYS A 961 -24.35 37.27 0.17
N CYS A 962 -24.78 36.04 0.40
CA CYS A 962 -24.72 34.88 -0.51
C CYS A 962 -26.10 34.22 -0.65
N LEU A 963 -26.30 33.35 -1.65
CA LEU A 963 -27.53 32.58 -1.81
C LEU A 963 -27.47 31.27 -1.01
N GLU A 964 -28.56 30.92 -0.34
CA GLU A 964 -28.68 29.66 0.39
C GLU A 964 -28.73 28.44 -0.53
N ALA A 965 -29.43 28.54 -1.66
CA ALA A 965 -29.64 27.44 -2.61
C ALA A 965 -28.38 26.99 -3.38
N GLY A 966 -27.21 27.60 -3.11
CA GLY A 966 -25.94 27.26 -3.77
C GLY A 966 -24.77 27.04 -2.80
N ARG A 967 -25.05 26.73 -1.54
CA ARG A 967 -24.03 26.47 -0.52
C ARG A 967 -23.51 25.03 -0.62
N THR A 968 -22.19 24.87 -0.67
CA THR A 968 -21.54 23.55 -0.66
C THR A 968 -20.17 23.62 0.00
N ILE A 969 -19.76 22.53 0.63
CA ILE A 969 -18.42 22.34 1.16
C ILE A 969 -17.68 21.40 0.20
N LEU A 970 -16.59 21.87 -0.37
CA LEU A 970 -15.72 21.04 -1.20
C LEU A 970 -14.47 20.70 -0.40
N VAL A 971 -14.17 19.41 -0.27
CA VAL A 971 -12.95 18.92 0.38
C VAL A 971 -12.07 18.25 -0.66
N ILE A 972 -10.83 18.71 -0.77
CA ILE A 972 -9.81 18.09 -1.61
C ILE A 972 -8.82 17.41 -0.68
N ASP A 973 -8.87 16.09 -0.69
CA ASP A 973 -8.15 15.24 0.25
C ASP A 973 -7.08 14.42 -0.46
N GLU A 974 -6.10 13.93 0.28
CA GLU A 974 -5.07 13.04 -0.27
C GLU A 974 -5.62 11.64 -0.59
N GLU A 975 -4.85 10.86 -1.36
CA GLU A 975 -5.23 9.50 -1.81
C GLU A 975 -5.19 8.46 -0.68
#